data_AF-A0AAD7TPC4-F1
#
_entry.id   AF-A0AAD7TPC4-F1
#
_cell.length_a   1.000
_cell.length_b   1.000
_cell.length_c   1.000
_cell.angle_alpha   90.00
_cell.angle_beta   90.00
_cell.angle_gamma   90.00
#
_symmetry.space_group_name_H-M   'P 1'
#
loop_
_entity.id
_entity.type
_entity.pdbx_description
1 polymer ?
#
loop_
_entity_poly.entity_id
_entity_poly.type
_entity_poly.pdbx_seq_one_letter_code
_entity_poly.pdbx_strand_id
1 'polypeptide(L)'
;MERQVQQLVEMGATVAQARAALKEHRDVMEAAERIFDGSFDHIVDEDGDVPMSSSATIQQKPRMMTPNDEDEDEPGSDGGEDEGDDEDYADYDYDSDFEDKSGQPQGAAVDPYAGIFFSKDRKEEVIEVEEEPEMVTMPGVSEKLPLMTQGQWMKGCPEGSEQSFLFSLYRELSEGECPCPHGCGASITRKKSDFFTMFPTFNEYIKHLQSIVSRTCSRCQKTFCFACGESDTPTHHKVPAPIDIDASLFHCSNLQGAILGIGLAMLEKAFLDDSQEFSGGQKSGDKSSRKRRKVEFSHVPVSAFHDDEDEEEDVYYPLPVQGKKPKLGTGYAGDAREDMSGQLEALNAQRVKDEKLATLLTQIRTFLPSVNREGGGHASDYLVHPTALAHLRRRFNFVSSQLLRNDSLTDMSDRSVLYFELFEWLETISSHEALASMMAMPIMVVTSAKAVAGKKPSPKGSSRIRERTIIYEGSSGPRELLEAIVIQAQAALKGLEGMKAPETEDTEMSEEQKRMTADDKGKAKDDGAVVSEENRKLLTFCQRIMNTAKAIDRSLVETKGKAFVDRLHASLPKIPASSTAREETAPVDIGDTEESAMEAYVKWASRVRFEYCDLTIPPPPNATGEEDLTPNYKFYFNNEARMLANSDIPKRSLAIAKELAVLTTNLPVAWNSSIFLRVDESRVDVIKALITGPEGTPYYNGCFLFDVFLGPNYNQSPPSVKYMTTNGGKFRFNPNLYADGKVCLSLLGTWSGPGWIPGKSTLLQVLISIQSMILCDEPYLNEPGWANSGGTPKSIAYSANIRRMVVKTAMLGNLKMPPEPWADVIRTHFRLKARSIMTQLDKWLAEDDGAPTVGDGAYNQRSTATGSSNGFAEDVAELKALLTRLQAGRPLIFLSTRAAVETKKEHKTTYEAVVDIIKREGIVGLYSGLNSSLLGIAVTNGVYYYFYERTRGLVLKARTGSKGLSTLEAMLAGLIAGSATTIISNPIWVVQTTQAVYTMNQQPAPSPSGESQSERRPAARPGILKTIQYILRKDGITAFWRGLGPALVLVMNPIIQYTVFEQLKNFLVKSRTAKLRAGGAKHAVAVLSDWDYFFLGALSKLVATSSTYPYIVVKNRLQAGQAHAQRYKSALDGILTILKEEGIEGLYKGVGSKLTQSVLTAAILFAGQKRIYEMTKKALAPVIAK
;
A
#
# COMPACT_ATOMS: atom_id res chain seq x y z
N MET A 1 -58.19 17.32 24.01
CA MET A 1 -57.76 15.95 23.70
C MET A 1 -57.70 15.69 22.19
N GLU A 2 -58.80 15.66 21.42
CA GLU A 2 -58.72 15.34 19.97
C GLU A 2 -57.82 16.28 19.14
N ARG A 3 -57.81 17.60 19.42
CA ARG A 3 -56.90 18.55 18.76
C ARG A 3 -55.42 18.29 19.05
N GLN A 4 -55.12 17.80 20.25
CA GLN A 4 -53.76 17.50 20.71
C GLN A 4 -53.29 16.15 20.16
N VAL A 5 -54.22 15.17 20.06
CA VAL A 5 -53.99 13.90 19.37
C VAL A 5 -53.67 14.16 17.90
N GLN A 6 -54.44 15.02 17.22
CA GLN A 6 -54.18 15.40 15.83
C GLN A 6 -52.78 16.03 15.66
N GLN A 7 -52.37 16.86 16.62
CA GLN A 7 -51.07 17.53 16.60
C GLN A 7 -49.89 16.55 16.74
N LEU A 8 -50.02 15.53 17.60
CA LEU A 8 -49.04 14.45 17.71
C LEU A 8 -49.02 13.54 16.48
N VAL A 9 -50.19 13.32 15.86
CA VAL A 9 -50.31 12.56 14.61
C VAL A 9 -49.68 13.32 13.43
N GLU A 10 -49.82 14.64 13.38
CA GLU A 10 -49.11 15.50 12.41
C GLU A 10 -47.58 15.47 12.61
N MET A 11 -47.11 15.23 13.84
CA MET A 11 -45.69 15.01 14.13
C MET A 11 -45.22 13.58 13.80
N GLY A 12 -46.14 12.65 13.54
CA GLY A 12 -45.83 11.29 13.05
C GLY A 12 -46.22 10.14 13.97
N ALA A 13 -46.90 10.40 15.10
CA ALA A 13 -47.42 9.35 15.99
C ALA A 13 -48.70 8.70 15.42
N THR A 14 -48.97 7.43 15.75
CA THR A 14 -50.27 6.82 15.40
C THR A 14 -51.39 7.33 16.32
N VAL A 15 -52.65 7.15 15.90
CA VAL A 15 -53.79 7.72 16.66
C VAL A 15 -53.94 7.03 18.02
N ALA A 16 -53.72 5.70 18.14
CA ALA A 16 -53.72 5.05 19.44
C ALA A 16 -52.52 5.47 20.30
N GLN A 17 -51.32 5.61 19.73
CA GLN A 17 -50.14 6.06 20.47
C GLN A 17 -50.33 7.48 21.02
N ALA A 18 -50.80 8.41 20.19
CA ALA A 18 -51.07 9.78 20.58
C ALA A 18 -52.17 9.87 21.66
N ARG A 19 -53.20 9.02 21.60
CA ARG A 19 -54.26 8.96 22.62
C ARG A 19 -53.80 8.32 23.91
N ALA A 20 -52.97 7.29 23.86
CA ALA A 20 -52.40 6.65 25.04
C ALA A 20 -51.43 7.59 25.76
N ALA A 21 -50.51 8.21 25.01
CA ALA A 21 -49.55 9.17 25.56
C ALA A 21 -50.23 10.39 26.18
N LEU A 22 -51.29 10.93 25.55
CA LEU A 22 -52.04 12.06 26.11
C LEU A 22 -52.95 11.70 27.31
N LYS A 23 -53.11 10.40 27.58
CA LYS A 23 -53.86 9.91 28.73
C LYS A 23 -52.98 9.80 29.98
N GLU A 24 -51.70 9.47 29.79
CA GLU A 24 -50.69 9.48 30.86
C GLU A 24 -50.07 10.87 31.05
N HIS A 25 -49.75 11.56 29.95
CA HIS A 25 -49.11 12.88 29.98
C HIS A 25 -50.07 13.94 29.45
N ARG A 26 -50.43 14.90 30.31
CA ARG A 26 -51.41 15.94 29.95
C ARG A 26 -50.85 17.01 29.02
N ASP A 27 -49.52 17.13 28.93
CA ASP A 27 -48.82 18.06 28.02
C ASP A 27 -48.40 17.37 26.72
N VAL A 28 -48.58 18.07 25.59
CA VAL A 28 -48.42 17.55 24.24
C VAL A 28 -46.95 17.40 23.87
N MET A 29 -46.09 18.33 24.30
CA MET A 29 -44.66 18.25 24.01
C MET A 29 -44.00 17.11 24.79
N GLU A 30 -44.39 16.91 26.05
CA GLU A 30 -43.93 15.80 26.87
C GLU A 30 -44.44 14.46 26.33
N ALA A 31 -45.72 14.41 25.92
CA ALA A 31 -46.28 13.23 25.24
C ALA A 31 -45.56 12.93 23.91
N ALA A 32 -45.17 13.96 23.14
CA ALA A 32 -44.42 13.78 21.90
C ALA A 32 -43.03 13.19 22.17
N GLU A 33 -42.29 13.75 23.13
CA GLU A 33 -40.94 13.32 23.49
C GLU A 33 -40.93 11.85 23.92
N ARG A 34 -41.90 11.44 24.76
CA ARG A 34 -42.05 10.04 25.17
C ARG A 34 -42.45 9.09 24.04
N ILE A 35 -43.20 9.56 23.04
CA ILE A 35 -43.50 8.78 21.84
C ILE A 35 -42.24 8.62 20.99
N PHE A 36 -41.46 9.67 20.77
CA PHE A 36 -40.23 9.60 19.96
C PHE A 36 -39.08 8.85 20.64
N ASP A 37 -39.08 8.79 21.97
CA ASP A 37 -38.21 7.93 22.76
C ASP A 37 -38.65 6.45 22.75
N GLY A 38 -39.75 6.11 22.06
CA GLY A 38 -40.20 4.73 21.83
C GLY A 38 -41.04 4.12 22.95
N SER A 39 -41.49 4.91 23.94
CA SER A 39 -42.21 4.41 25.12
C SER A 39 -43.59 3.80 24.78
N PHE A 40 -44.17 4.18 23.63
CA PHE A 40 -45.50 3.76 23.19
C PHE A 40 -45.48 2.86 21.93
N ASP A 41 -44.32 2.34 21.52
CA ASP A 41 -44.16 1.52 20.30
C ASP A 41 -44.88 0.16 20.36
N HIS A 42 -45.22 -0.30 21.57
CA HIS A 42 -45.97 -1.53 21.80
C HIS A 42 -47.49 -1.38 21.52
N ILE A 43 -47.98 -0.15 21.33
CA ILE A 43 -49.40 0.13 21.09
C ILE A 43 -49.69 0.11 19.59
N VAL A 44 -50.34 -0.96 19.15
CA VAL A 44 -50.71 -1.20 17.75
C VAL A 44 -52.17 -0.81 17.55
N ASP A 45 -52.49 -0.07 16.49
CA ASP A 45 -53.88 0.27 16.16
C ASP A 45 -54.66 -1.00 15.75
N GLU A 46 -55.71 -1.38 16.49
CA GLU A 46 -56.73 -2.32 16.04
C GLU A 46 -57.67 -1.59 15.07
N ASP A 47 -57.35 -1.59 13.76
CA ASP A 47 -58.30 -1.67 12.63
C ASP A 47 -57.63 -1.36 11.27
N GLY A 48 -57.41 -2.41 10.47
CA GLY A 48 -57.64 -2.48 9.01
C GLY A 48 -56.97 -1.49 8.03
N ASP A 49 -55.90 -1.95 7.38
CA ASP A 49 -55.51 -1.82 5.96
C ASP A 49 -55.80 -0.51 5.17
N VAL A 50 -54.72 0.23 4.85
CA VAL A 50 -54.54 0.85 3.53
C VAL A 50 -53.08 0.63 3.06
N PRO A 51 -52.84 0.02 1.89
CA PRO A 51 -51.49 -0.34 1.44
C PRO A 51 -50.80 0.80 0.69
N MET A 52 -49.56 1.11 1.06
CA MET A 52 -48.58 1.80 0.20
C MET A 52 -47.46 0.82 -0.15
N SER A 53 -47.36 0.50 -1.44
CA SER A 53 -46.44 -0.52 -1.97
C SER A 53 -45.00 -0.03 -2.06
N SER A 54 -44.12 -0.83 -1.45
CA SER A 54 -42.76 -1.19 -1.85
C SER A 54 -41.75 -0.07 -2.14
N SER A 55 -40.98 0.30 -1.11
CA SER A 55 -39.57 0.65 -1.24
C SER A 55 -38.72 -0.38 -0.53
N ALA A 56 -37.66 -0.79 -1.22
CA ALA A 56 -36.78 -1.89 -0.90
C ALA A 56 -36.02 -1.70 0.43
N THR A 57 -35.96 -2.80 1.16
CA THR A 57 -35.22 -2.98 2.41
C THR A 57 -33.72 -2.76 2.20
N ILE A 58 -33.23 -1.59 2.59
CA ILE A 58 -31.82 -1.38 2.92
C ILE A 58 -31.62 -1.90 4.35
N GLN A 59 -30.88 -3.00 4.46
CA GLN A 59 -30.37 -3.49 5.74
C GLN A 59 -29.39 -2.44 6.32
N GLN A 60 -29.80 -1.76 7.37
CA GLN A 60 -28.88 -1.11 8.30
C GLN A 60 -28.17 -2.18 9.14
N LYS A 61 -26.84 -2.21 9.07
CA LYS A 61 -26.00 -2.90 10.06
C LYS A 61 -25.93 -2.02 11.33
N PRO A 62 -26.14 -2.58 12.54
CA PRO A 62 -26.02 -1.82 13.77
C PRO A 62 -24.56 -1.57 14.17
N ARG A 63 -24.30 -0.35 14.65
CA ARG A 63 -23.21 -0.06 15.61
C ARG A 63 -23.58 -0.73 16.93
N MET A 64 -22.66 -1.52 17.50
CA MET A 64 -22.75 -1.94 18.90
C MET A 64 -21.91 -1.00 19.77
N MET A 65 -22.58 -0.32 20.70
CA MET A 65 -22.01 0.05 21.99
C MET A 65 -22.94 -0.52 23.06
N THR A 66 -22.33 -1.02 24.12
CA THR A 66 -22.92 -1.65 25.32
C THR A 66 -24.09 -0.87 25.93
N PRO A 67 -25.07 -1.58 26.51
CA PRO A 67 -25.27 -1.46 27.97
C PRO A 67 -25.64 -2.78 28.70
N ASN A 68 -25.03 -2.96 29.89
CA ASN A 68 -25.55 -3.71 31.06
C ASN A 68 -26.67 -2.87 31.71
N ASP A 69 -27.58 -3.31 32.57
CA ASP A 69 -28.11 -4.56 33.16
C ASP A 69 -29.44 -4.11 33.86
N GLU A 70 -30.24 -5.03 34.41
CA GLU A 70 -31.28 -4.90 35.49
C GLU A 70 -32.48 -5.82 35.13
N ASP A 71 -33.09 -6.65 35.98
CA ASP A 71 -32.94 -7.07 37.38
C ASP A 71 -33.80 -8.34 37.58
N GLU A 72 -33.55 -9.13 38.64
CA GLU A 72 -34.61 -9.80 39.44
C GLU A 72 -34.02 -10.57 40.67
N ASP A 73 -34.39 -10.06 41.85
CA ASP A 73 -34.87 -10.72 43.09
C ASP A 73 -33.96 -11.37 44.17
N GLU A 74 -34.25 -10.88 45.39
CA GLU A 74 -33.86 -11.13 46.80
C GLU A 74 -34.11 -12.56 47.39
N PRO A 75 -33.77 -12.92 48.68
CA PRO A 75 -33.45 -12.07 49.87
C PRO A 75 -32.27 -12.50 50.80
N GLY A 76 -31.83 -11.58 51.68
CA GLY A 76 -31.59 -11.87 53.12
C GLY A 76 -30.20 -11.70 53.76
N SER A 77 -30.07 -10.63 54.58
CA SER A 77 -29.42 -10.55 55.91
C SER A 77 -27.94 -10.10 56.06
N ASP A 78 -27.82 -8.85 56.53
CA ASP A 78 -27.10 -8.35 57.72
C ASP A 78 -25.73 -7.66 57.59
N GLY A 79 -25.68 -6.38 58.01
CA GLY A 79 -24.67 -5.92 58.98
C GLY A 79 -23.82 -4.67 58.67
N GLY A 80 -24.40 -3.47 58.85
CA GLY A 80 -23.80 -2.31 59.56
C GLY A 80 -22.82 -1.40 58.81
N GLU A 81 -23.21 -0.14 58.54
CA GLU A 81 -22.99 1.06 59.40
C GLU A 81 -21.71 1.81 58.97
N ASP A 82 -21.66 3.13 58.78
CA ASP A 82 -22.66 4.19 58.86
C ASP A 82 -22.06 5.48 58.27
N GLU A 83 -22.97 6.36 57.84
CA GLU A 83 -22.92 7.85 57.88
C GLU A 83 -21.77 8.59 57.15
N GLY A 84 -22.03 9.60 56.33
CA GLY A 84 -23.24 10.39 56.14
C GLY A 84 -22.86 11.83 55.77
N ASP A 85 -23.72 12.42 54.95
CA ASP A 85 -23.99 13.85 54.77
C ASP A 85 -23.00 14.73 53.98
N ASP A 86 -23.44 15.68 53.14
CA ASP A 86 -24.68 15.94 52.39
C ASP A 86 -24.46 17.29 51.65
N GLU A 87 -25.15 17.47 50.52
CA GLU A 87 -25.77 18.74 50.04
C GLU A 87 -24.87 19.95 49.66
N ASP A 88 -25.14 20.84 48.69
CA ASP A 88 -26.16 20.97 47.63
C ASP A 88 -25.81 22.19 46.72
N TYR A 89 -26.34 22.19 45.49
CA TYR A 89 -26.72 23.31 44.59
C TYR A 89 -25.76 24.39 43.98
N ALA A 90 -25.87 24.48 42.63
CA ALA A 90 -26.11 25.66 41.77
C ALA A 90 -24.98 26.39 40.97
N ASP A 91 -25.01 26.14 39.65
CA ASP A 91 -25.14 27.09 38.51
C ASP A 91 -24.01 28.04 37.99
N TYR A 92 -23.85 28.00 36.65
CA TYR A 92 -23.22 28.87 35.62
C TYR A 92 -21.70 29.23 35.54
N ASP A 93 -21.18 29.01 34.31
CA ASP A 93 -20.28 29.83 33.44
C ASP A 93 -18.74 29.92 33.58
N TYR A 94 -18.10 29.59 32.44
CA TYR A 94 -16.89 30.13 31.76
C TYR A 94 -15.45 30.06 32.34
N ASP A 95 -14.58 29.43 31.53
CA ASP A 95 -13.11 29.52 31.30
C ASP A 95 -12.06 29.79 32.41
N SER A 96 -10.95 29.03 32.27
CA SER A 96 -9.65 29.07 32.99
C SER A 96 -9.71 28.54 34.43
N ASP A 97 -8.87 27.63 34.90
CA ASP A 97 -7.43 27.51 34.74
C ASP A 97 -6.93 26.08 35.00
N PHE A 98 -5.68 25.89 34.58
CA PHE A 98 -4.76 24.79 34.85
C PHE A 98 -4.81 24.26 36.30
N GLU A 99 -5.24 23.00 36.51
CA GLU A 99 -4.86 22.21 37.68
C GLU A 99 -4.47 20.77 37.31
N ASP A 100 -3.26 20.43 37.71
CA ASP A 100 -2.60 19.14 37.60
C ASP A 100 -3.20 18.16 38.63
N LYS A 101 -3.98 17.16 38.19
CA LYS A 101 -4.35 16.01 39.03
C LYS A 101 -3.47 14.81 38.68
N SER A 102 -2.39 14.73 39.43
CA SER A 102 -1.49 13.59 39.60
C SER A 102 -2.25 12.27 39.80
N GLY A 103 -1.90 11.23 39.04
CA GLY A 103 -2.27 9.86 39.42
C GLY A 103 -2.32 8.76 38.36
N GLN A 104 -2.07 9.03 37.07
CA GLN A 104 -2.00 7.97 36.05
C GLN A 104 -0.61 7.90 35.40
N PRO A 105 -0.05 6.70 35.15
CA PRO A 105 1.27 6.55 34.57
C PRO A 105 1.27 7.05 33.11
N GLN A 106 2.00 8.15 32.91
CA GLN A 106 2.32 8.79 31.65
C GLN A 106 2.97 7.81 30.67
N GLY A 107 2.47 7.76 29.43
CA GLY A 107 3.12 7.01 28.35
C GLY A 107 2.35 6.83 27.05
N ALA A 108 1.06 7.15 26.98
CA ALA A 108 0.33 7.21 25.71
C ALA A 108 -0.16 8.64 25.49
N ALA A 109 0.63 9.43 24.78
CA ALA A 109 0.20 10.72 24.27
C ALA A 109 -1.03 10.49 23.39
N VAL A 110 -2.20 10.99 23.81
CA VAL A 110 -3.36 11.10 22.93
C VAL A 110 -2.95 12.03 21.80
N ASP A 111 -2.83 11.46 20.61
CA ASP A 111 -2.30 12.15 19.44
C ASP A 111 -3.30 13.20 18.91
N PRO A 112 -2.98 14.50 18.98
CA PRO A 112 -3.89 15.57 18.52
C PRO A 112 -4.19 15.51 17.02
N TYR A 113 -3.40 14.76 16.25
CA TYR A 113 -3.45 14.74 14.79
C TYR A 113 -3.91 13.41 14.19
N ALA A 114 -4.39 12.46 15.01
CA ALA A 114 -4.86 11.15 14.52
C ALA A 114 -5.98 11.28 13.48
N GLY A 115 -6.83 12.31 13.61
CA GLY A 115 -7.92 12.59 12.67
C GLY A 115 -7.50 13.22 11.34
N ILE A 116 -6.23 13.58 11.12
CA ILE A 116 -5.80 14.20 9.85
C ILE A 116 -5.54 13.13 8.76
N PHE A 117 -5.22 11.90 9.16
CA PHE A 117 -4.83 10.80 8.28
C PHE A 117 -5.99 9.80 8.04
N PHE A 118 -7.14 10.29 7.57
CA PHE A 118 -8.32 9.46 7.25
C PHE A 118 -8.04 8.40 6.17
N SER A 119 -8.86 7.33 6.11
CA SER A 119 -8.74 6.30 5.07
C SER A 119 -9.09 6.86 3.69
N LYS A 120 -8.32 6.44 2.68
CA LYS A 120 -8.50 6.84 1.27
C LYS A 120 -9.81 6.35 0.67
N ASP A 121 -10.46 5.37 1.31
CA ASP A 121 -11.68 4.71 0.83
C ASP A 121 -12.97 5.49 1.16
N ARG A 122 -12.86 6.73 1.65
CA ARG A 122 -14.01 7.58 1.96
C ARG A 122 -14.73 7.98 0.66
N LYS A 123 -16.04 7.74 0.61
CA LYS A 123 -16.93 8.18 -0.47
C LYS A 123 -17.99 9.12 0.09
N GLU A 124 -18.20 10.25 -0.57
CA GLU A 124 -19.20 11.25 -0.20
C GLU A 124 -20.13 11.51 -1.38
N GLU A 125 -21.44 11.40 -1.16
CA GLU A 125 -22.43 11.80 -2.16
C GLU A 125 -22.92 13.21 -1.83
N VAL A 126 -22.82 14.13 -2.80
CA VAL A 126 -23.20 15.54 -2.64
C VAL A 126 -24.23 15.92 -3.69
N ILE A 127 -25.33 16.53 -3.26
CA ILE A 127 -26.35 17.08 -4.16
C ILE A 127 -25.97 18.53 -4.45
N GLU A 128 -25.56 18.80 -5.70
CA GLU A 128 -25.26 20.14 -6.17
C GLU A 128 -26.45 20.75 -6.88
N VAL A 129 -26.76 22.00 -6.50
CA VAL A 129 -27.86 22.79 -7.04
C VAL A 129 -27.31 23.72 -8.12
N GLU A 130 -27.66 23.46 -9.37
CA GLU A 130 -27.27 24.26 -10.53
C GLU A 130 -28.35 25.32 -10.80
N GLU A 131 -28.01 26.58 -10.51
CA GLU A 131 -28.83 27.76 -10.74
C GLU A 131 -28.44 28.44 -12.07
N GLU A 132 -29.41 29.10 -12.74
CA GLU A 132 -29.13 29.88 -13.94
C GLU A 132 -28.27 31.12 -13.60
N PRO A 133 -27.22 31.43 -14.39
CA PRO A 133 -26.30 32.53 -14.08
C PRO A 133 -27.02 33.89 -14.19
N GLU A 134 -26.99 34.66 -13.10
CA GLU A 134 -27.50 36.03 -13.07
C GLU A 134 -26.47 37.00 -13.66
N MET A 135 -26.91 37.97 -14.45
CA MET A 135 -26.03 38.94 -15.13
C MET A 135 -26.33 40.36 -14.61
N VAL A 136 -25.32 41.03 -14.06
CA VAL A 136 -25.44 42.37 -13.46
C VAL A 136 -24.71 43.41 -14.32
N THR A 137 -25.25 44.64 -14.37
CA THR A 137 -24.61 45.79 -15.03
C THR A 137 -24.01 46.70 -13.97
N MET A 138 -22.68 46.86 -14.00
CA MET A 138 -21.94 47.64 -12.99
C MET A 138 -21.59 49.05 -13.49
N PRO A 139 -21.52 50.06 -12.60
CA PRO A 139 -21.08 51.40 -12.97
C PRO A 139 -19.61 51.37 -13.44
N GLY A 140 -19.34 51.73 -14.70
CA GLY A 140 -17.99 51.81 -15.26
C GLY A 140 -17.54 50.64 -16.15
N VAL A 141 -18.34 49.57 -16.29
CA VAL A 141 -18.06 48.44 -17.20
C VAL A 141 -19.18 48.38 -18.25
N SER A 142 -18.86 48.40 -19.55
CA SER A 142 -19.86 48.42 -20.63
C SER A 142 -20.56 47.08 -20.85
N GLU A 143 -19.97 45.98 -20.38
CA GLU A 143 -20.49 44.62 -20.53
C GLU A 143 -21.21 44.13 -19.26
N LYS A 144 -22.20 43.25 -19.44
CA LYS A 144 -22.88 42.59 -18.31
C LYS A 144 -21.97 41.52 -17.73
N LEU A 145 -21.73 41.58 -16.42
CA LEU A 145 -20.87 40.63 -15.71
C LEU A 145 -21.71 39.53 -15.03
N PRO A 146 -21.25 38.28 -15.03
CA PRO A 146 -21.90 37.20 -14.30
C PRO A 146 -21.73 37.39 -12.79
N LEU A 147 -22.82 37.19 -12.05
CA LEU A 147 -22.84 37.14 -10.60
C LEU A 147 -22.69 35.69 -10.16
N MET A 148 -21.80 35.44 -9.20
CA MET A 148 -21.65 34.11 -8.61
C MET A 148 -22.86 33.80 -7.74
N THR A 149 -23.56 32.72 -8.06
CA THR A 149 -24.74 32.27 -7.31
C THR A 149 -24.36 31.54 -6.03
N GLN A 150 -25.34 31.34 -5.14
CA GLN A 150 -25.11 30.57 -3.90
C GLN A 150 -24.71 29.13 -4.23
N GLY A 151 -25.39 28.46 -5.16
CA GLY A 151 -25.00 27.11 -5.61
C GLY A 151 -23.56 27.05 -6.15
N GLN A 152 -23.13 28.06 -6.92
CA GLN A 152 -21.76 28.13 -7.42
C GLN A 152 -20.73 28.38 -6.31
N TRP A 153 -21.05 29.21 -5.31
CA TRP A 153 -20.21 29.45 -4.14
C TRP A 153 -20.03 28.17 -3.33
N MET A 154 -21.11 27.41 -3.12
CA MET A 154 -21.15 26.19 -2.29
C MET A 154 -20.65 24.92 -3.00
N LYS A 155 -20.23 25.01 -4.27
CA LYS A 155 -19.86 23.87 -5.11
C LYS A 155 -18.85 22.93 -4.42
N GLY A 156 -19.14 21.63 -4.43
CA GLY A 156 -18.27 20.58 -3.90
C GLY A 156 -18.22 20.42 -2.38
N CYS A 157 -19.10 21.08 -1.62
CA CYS A 157 -19.17 20.94 -0.17
C CYS A 157 -20.32 19.99 0.27
N PRO A 158 -20.04 18.86 0.94
CA PRO A 158 -21.08 18.00 1.53
C PRO A 158 -21.78 18.68 2.71
N GLU A 159 -22.98 18.22 3.08
CA GLU A 159 -23.76 18.73 4.22
C GLU A 159 -22.91 18.65 5.52
N GLY A 160 -22.69 19.80 6.21
CA GLY A 160 -21.83 19.88 7.40
C GLY A 160 -21.37 21.28 7.81
N SER A 161 -20.39 21.37 8.73
CA SER A 161 -19.88 22.63 9.29
C SER A 161 -19.16 23.53 8.28
N GLU A 162 -18.54 23.00 7.24
CA GLU A 162 -17.95 23.83 6.18
C GLU A 162 -19.01 24.60 5.39
N GLN A 163 -20.20 24.02 5.16
CA GLN A 163 -21.31 24.71 4.50
C GLN A 163 -21.85 25.87 5.35
N SER A 164 -21.92 25.73 6.67
CA SER A 164 -22.44 26.81 7.52
C SER A 164 -21.55 28.05 7.46
N PHE A 165 -20.23 27.89 7.42
CA PHE A 165 -19.29 29.02 7.25
C PHE A 165 -19.40 29.69 5.87
N LEU A 166 -19.47 28.89 4.80
CA LEU A 166 -19.63 29.40 3.43
C LEU A 166 -20.96 30.16 3.30
N PHE A 167 -22.05 29.61 3.84
CA PHE A 167 -23.37 30.22 3.83
C PHE A 167 -23.42 31.49 4.68
N SER A 168 -22.84 31.47 5.87
CA SER A 168 -22.78 32.63 6.77
C SER A 168 -22.10 33.81 6.08
N LEU A 169 -20.89 33.61 5.52
CA LEU A 169 -20.16 34.68 4.85
C LEU A 169 -20.90 35.18 3.59
N TYR A 170 -21.47 34.26 2.80
CA TYR A 170 -22.24 34.63 1.61
C TYR A 170 -23.45 35.50 1.99
N ARG A 171 -24.22 35.10 3.01
CA ARG A 171 -25.38 35.85 3.51
C ARG A 171 -24.99 37.21 4.09
N GLU A 172 -23.94 37.26 4.90
CA GLU A 172 -23.47 38.50 5.55
C GLU A 172 -23.05 39.57 4.54
N LEU A 173 -22.41 39.17 3.44
CA LEU A 173 -21.95 40.07 2.39
C LEU A 173 -23.01 40.35 1.31
N SER A 174 -24.11 39.58 1.27
CA SER A 174 -25.14 39.70 0.22
C SER A 174 -26.43 40.39 0.65
N GLU A 175 -26.86 40.21 1.90
CA GLU A 175 -28.22 40.56 2.37
C GLU A 175 -28.20 41.38 3.67
N GLY A 176 -27.02 41.87 4.09
CA GLY A 176 -26.81 42.58 5.35
C GLY A 176 -26.78 44.12 5.26
N GLU A 177 -27.20 44.76 6.35
CA GLU A 177 -26.93 46.17 6.64
C GLU A 177 -25.60 46.29 7.39
N CYS A 178 -24.72 47.20 6.96
CA CYS A 178 -23.45 47.47 7.62
C CYS A 178 -23.59 48.72 8.49
N PRO A 179 -23.81 48.58 9.82
CA PRO A 179 -23.93 49.71 10.71
C PRO A 179 -22.57 50.38 10.92
N CYS A 180 -22.56 51.70 11.11
CA CYS A 180 -21.34 52.43 11.41
C CYS A 180 -20.75 52.02 12.77
N PRO A 181 -19.45 51.64 12.86
CA PRO A 181 -18.81 51.17 14.10
C PRO A 181 -18.75 52.24 15.21
N HIS A 182 -18.83 53.52 14.82
CA HIS A 182 -18.78 54.64 15.76
C HIS A 182 -20.13 55.03 16.39
N GLY A 183 -21.16 54.19 16.30
CA GLY A 183 -22.42 54.37 17.04
C GLY A 183 -23.30 55.55 16.59
N CYS A 184 -23.09 56.10 15.39
CA CYS A 184 -23.85 57.27 14.89
C CYS A 184 -25.23 56.93 14.26
N GLY A 185 -25.60 55.65 14.26
CA GLY A 185 -26.88 55.16 13.73
C GLY A 185 -27.03 55.22 12.20
N ALA A 186 -25.97 55.49 11.43
CA ALA A 186 -25.97 55.33 9.98
C ALA A 186 -25.67 53.87 9.61
N SER A 187 -26.35 53.36 8.59
CA SER A 187 -26.21 52.00 8.06
C SER A 187 -26.12 52.05 6.53
N ILE A 188 -25.25 51.24 5.94
CA ILE A 188 -25.10 51.10 4.48
C ILE A 188 -25.52 49.68 4.10
N THR A 189 -26.50 49.55 3.20
CA THR A 189 -26.95 48.25 2.70
C THR A 189 -25.92 47.62 1.74
N ARG A 190 -25.56 46.36 2.00
CA ARG A 190 -24.70 45.56 1.11
C ARG A 190 -25.52 44.95 -0.02
N LYS A 191 -24.93 44.83 -1.22
CA LYS A 191 -25.53 44.15 -2.37
C LYS A 191 -24.69 42.96 -2.77
N LYS A 192 -25.34 41.91 -3.30
CA LYS A 192 -24.67 40.75 -3.91
C LYS A 192 -23.59 41.15 -4.94
N SER A 193 -23.86 42.19 -5.73
CA SER A 193 -22.96 42.72 -6.75
C SER A 193 -21.66 43.34 -6.21
N ASP A 194 -21.60 43.70 -4.92
CA ASP A 194 -20.46 44.38 -4.35
C ASP A 194 -19.27 43.42 -4.16
N PHE A 195 -19.53 42.21 -3.68
CA PHE A 195 -18.49 41.22 -3.40
C PHE A 195 -18.50 40.03 -4.35
N PHE A 196 -19.64 39.61 -4.92
CA PHE A 196 -19.76 38.33 -5.64
C PHE A 196 -19.77 38.43 -7.18
N THR A 197 -19.31 39.56 -7.73
CA THR A 197 -19.25 39.78 -9.19
C THR A 197 -17.99 39.15 -9.79
N MET A 198 -18.16 38.32 -10.83
CA MET A 198 -17.06 37.62 -11.49
C MET A 198 -16.53 38.46 -12.67
N PHE A 199 -15.37 39.10 -12.47
CA PHE A 199 -14.69 39.89 -13.51
C PHE A 199 -13.90 38.99 -14.49
N PRO A 200 -13.61 39.46 -15.71
CA PRO A 200 -12.76 38.74 -16.68
C PRO A 200 -11.34 38.48 -16.17
N THR A 201 -10.77 39.42 -15.41
CA THR A 201 -9.43 39.27 -14.82
C THR A 201 -9.48 39.50 -13.30
N PHE A 202 -8.65 38.77 -12.55
CA PHE A 202 -8.63 38.88 -11.09
C PHE A 202 -8.16 40.27 -10.63
N ASN A 203 -7.24 40.91 -11.35
CA ASN A 203 -6.83 42.29 -11.06
C ASN A 203 -7.98 43.31 -11.17
N GLU A 204 -8.92 43.14 -12.10
CA GLU A 204 -10.10 44.02 -12.19
C GLU A 204 -11.01 43.85 -10.97
N TYR A 205 -11.18 42.62 -10.50
CA TYR A 205 -11.91 42.34 -9.27
C TYR A 205 -11.23 42.96 -8.05
N ILE A 206 -9.91 42.85 -7.93
CA ILE A 206 -9.15 43.48 -6.84
C ILE A 206 -9.28 45.01 -6.87
N LYS A 207 -9.17 45.65 -8.04
CA LYS A 207 -9.40 47.09 -8.18
C LYS A 207 -10.82 47.51 -7.80
N HIS A 208 -11.81 46.68 -8.14
CA HIS A 208 -13.18 46.91 -7.72
C HIS A 208 -13.30 46.87 -6.18
N LEU A 209 -12.76 45.84 -5.53
CA LEU A 209 -12.74 45.74 -4.07
C LEU A 209 -12.06 46.92 -3.41
N GLN A 210 -10.89 47.34 -3.91
CA GLN A 210 -10.18 48.53 -3.40
C GLN A 210 -11.05 49.79 -3.43
N SER A 211 -11.90 49.94 -4.44
CA SER A 211 -12.81 51.10 -4.55
C SER A 211 -14.01 51.08 -3.58
N ILE A 212 -14.35 49.92 -3.02
CA ILE A 212 -15.55 49.75 -2.18
C ILE A 212 -15.27 49.39 -0.72
N VAL A 213 -14.08 48.86 -0.40
CA VAL A 213 -13.74 48.33 0.94
C VAL A 213 -13.63 49.45 1.97
N SER A 214 -12.96 50.57 1.66
CA SER A 214 -12.92 51.72 2.57
C SER A 214 -14.11 52.65 2.29
N ARG A 215 -15.05 52.73 3.23
CA ARG A 215 -16.23 53.60 3.13
C ARG A 215 -16.20 54.67 4.21
N THR A 216 -16.53 55.91 3.82
CA THR A 216 -16.74 57.02 4.75
C THR A 216 -18.20 57.07 5.17
N CYS A 217 -18.44 57.07 6.48
CA CYS A 217 -19.79 57.23 7.00
C CYS A 217 -20.36 58.61 6.67
N SER A 218 -21.57 58.66 6.11
CA SER A 218 -22.25 59.91 5.72
C SER A 218 -22.57 60.83 6.91
N ARG A 219 -22.70 60.30 8.13
CA ARG A 219 -22.97 61.07 9.34
C ARG A 219 -21.72 61.52 10.09
N CYS A 220 -20.79 60.61 10.39
CA CYS A 220 -19.62 60.91 11.23
C CYS A 220 -18.31 61.13 10.45
N GLN A 221 -18.33 60.95 9.12
CA GLN A 221 -17.19 61.15 8.21
C GLN A 221 -15.95 60.29 8.53
N LYS A 222 -16.09 59.29 9.40
CA LYS A 222 -15.02 58.33 9.71
C LYS A 222 -15.03 57.17 8.72
N THR A 223 -13.85 56.68 8.38
CA THR A 223 -13.64 55.52 7.51
C THR A 223 -13.79 54.21 8.27
N PHE A 224 -14.41 53.24 7.63
CA PHE A 224 -14.55 51.88 8.16
C PHE A 224 -14.50 50.86 7.03
N CYS A 225 -14.17 49.62 7.37
CA CYS A 225 -14.14 48.52 6.42
C CYS A 225 -15.57 48.05 6.11
N PHE A 226 -15.96 48.09 4.85
CA PHE A 226 -17.30 47.70 4.39
C PHE A 226 -17.58 46.20 4.58
N ALA A 227 -16.53 45.37 4.65
CA ALA A 227 -16.64 43.92 4.79
C ALA A 227 -16.86 43.46 6.24
N CYS A 228 -16.10 43.94 7.23
CA CYS A 228 -16.30 43.57 8.65
C CYS A 228 -17.09 44.61 9.47
N GLY A 229 -17.23 45.84 8.97
CA GLY A 229 -17.89 46.93 9.70
C GLY A 229 -17.04 47.57 10.79
N GLU A 230 -15.75 47.21 10.92
CA GLU A 230 -14.84 47.76 11.93
C GLU A 230 -14.13 49.04 11.45
N SER A 231 -13.64 49.84 12.41
CA SER A 231 -12.91 51.08 12.09
C SER A 231 -11.57 50.79 11.44
N ASP A 232 -11.26 51.53 10.38
CA ASP A 232 -10.00 51.43 9.64
C ASP A 232 -8.89 52.12 10.46
N THR A 233 -8.32 51.43 11.46
CA THR A 233 -7.15 51.95 12.18
C THR A 233 -5.92 51.73 11.30
N PRO A 234 -5.22 52.78 10.83
CA PRO A 234 -3.95 52.57 10.17
C PRO A 234 -3.01 51.96 11.19
N THR A 235 -2.60 50.72 10.98
CA THR A 235 -1.57 50.08 11.79
C THR A 235 -0.33 50.98 11.77
N HIS A 236 0.10 51.38 12.96
CA HIS A 236 1.17 52.35 13.20
C HIS A 236 2.54 51.73 12.90
N HIS A 237 2.81 51.30 11.67
CA HIS A 237 4.16 50.94 11.23
C HIS A 237 4.51 51.65 9.92
N LYS A 238 5.20 52.78 10.07
CA LYS A 238 6.02 53.37 9.01
C LYS A 238 7.15 52.40 8.68
N VAL A 239 6.92 51.49 7.75
CA VAL A 239 8.00 50.81 7.04
C VAL A 239 7.74 51.02 5.54
N PRO A 240 8.72 51.53 4.77
CA PRO A 240 8.54 51.68 3.34
C PRO A 240 8.57 50.29 2.70
N ALA A 241 7.40 49.73 2.40
CA ALA A 241 7.30 48.50 1.62
C ALA A 241 7.47 48.82 0.13
N PRO A 242 8.32 48.08 -0.60
CA PRO A 242 8.34 48.14 -2.04
C PRO A 242 7.14 47.34 -2.61
N ILE A 243 6.47 47.91 -3.61
CA ILE A 243 5.45 47.32 -4.51
C ILE A 243 3.98 47.35 -4.01
N ASP A 244 3.25 48.39 -4.45
CA ASP A 244 1.86 48.44 -4.98
C ASP A 244 0.67 47.65 -4.36
N ILE A 245 0.83 46.96 -3.23
CA ILE A 245 -0.28 46.22 -2.61
C ILE A 245 -0.85 47.05 -1.44
N ASP A 246 -2.06 47.58 -1.63
CA ASP A 246 -2.76 48.39 -0.64
C ASP A 246 -3.12 47.56 0.61
N ALA A 247 -2.62 47.97 1.78
CA ALA A 247 -2.80 47.28 3.05
C ALA A 247 -4.28 47.16 3.48
N SER A 248 -5.16 47.95 2.87
CA SER A 248 -6.62 47.94 3.08
C SER A 248 -7.27 46.57 2.82
N LEU A 249 -6.73 45.77 1.89
CA LEU A 249 -7.29 44.46 1.53
C LEU A 249 -6.94 43.33 2.51
N PHE A 250 -5.97 43.53 3.41
CA PHE A 250 -5.57 42.58 4.45
C PHE A 250 -6.17 42.88 5.84
N HIS A 251 -7.13 43.81 5.87
CA HIS A 251 -7.72 44.32 7.11
C HIS A 251 -8.49 43.25 7.91
N CYS A 252 -9.28 42.40 7.26
CA CYS A 252 -10.12 41.41 7.95
C CYS A 252 -10.24 40.06 7.24
N SER A 253 -10.63 39.05 8.01
CA SER A 253 -10.79 37.66 7.56
C SER A 253 -11.95 37.48 6.57
N ASN A 254 -13.06 38.22 6.73
CA ASN A 254 -14.20 38.21 5.79
C ASN A 254 -13.79 38.58 4.37
N LEU A 255 -12.93 39.61 4.24
CA LEU A 255 -12.43 40.07 2.94
C LEU A 255 -11.49 39.04 2.31
N GLN A 256 -10.62 38.41 3.11
CA GLN A 256 -9.78 37.31 2.65
C GLN A 256 -10.62 36.11 2.15
N GLY A 257 -11.70 35.76 2.86
CA GLY A 257 -12.64 34.72 2.47
C GLY A 257 -13.30 34.99 1.11
N ALA A 258 -13.77 36.23 0.89
CA ALA A 258 -14.36 36.66 -0.38
C ALA A 258 -13.34 36.69 -1.54
N ILE A 259 -12.14 37.22 -1.29
CA ILE A 259 -11.06 37.30 -2.29
C ILE A 259 -10.64 35.90 -2.75
N LEU A 260 -10.33 35.02 -1.81
CA LEU A 260 -9.88 33.66 -2.12
C LEU A 260 -11.02 32.82 -2.72
N GLY A 261 -12.27 33.00 -2.28
CA GLY A 261 -13.41 32.28 -2.84
C GLY A 261 -13.64 32.59 -4.32
N ILE A 262 -13.63 33.87 -4.71
CA ILE A 262 -13.73 34.27 -6.12
C ILE A 262 -12.48 33.91 -6.91
N GLY A 263 -11.30 34.20 -6.38
CA GLY A 263 -10.04 33.90 -7.05
C GLY A 263 -9.94 32.42 -7.40
N LEU A 264 -10.23 31.54 -6.44
CA LEU A 264 -10.18 30.09 -6.66
C LEU A 264 -11.30 29.59 -7.59
N ALA A 265 -12.47 30.24 -7.61
CA ALA A 265 -13.51 29.94 -8.59
C ALA A 265 -13.11 30.34 -10.02
N MET A 266 -12.43 31.49 -10.18
CA MET A 266 -11.85 31.90 -11.46
C MET A 266 -10.76 30.93 -11.93
N LEU A 267 -9.91 30.47 -11.00
CA LEU A 267 -8.86 29.49 -11.27
C LEU A 267 -9.42 28.15 -11.74
N GLU A 268 -10.42 27.62 -11.01
CA GLU A 268 -11.07 26.36 -11.38
C GLU A 268 -11.74 26.45 -12.76
N LYS A 269 -12.42 27.58 -13.04
CA LYS A 269 -13.06 27.80 -14.34
C LYS A 269 -12.03 27.85 -15.47
N ALA A 270 -10.96 28.62 -15.30
CA ALA A 270 -9.88 28.71 -16.29
C ALA A 270 -9.26 27.32 -16.57
N PHE A 271 -9.06 26.51 -15.53
CA PHE A 271 -8.53 25.15 -15.66
C PHE A 271 -9.48 24.17 -16.37
N LEU A 272 -10.79 24.25 -16.09
CA LEU A 272 -11.79 23.40 -16.74
C LEU A 272 -12.01 23.77 -18.21
N ASP A 273 -12.00 25.06 -18.54
CA ASP A 273 -12.07 25.55 -19.92
C ASP A 273 -10.87 25.02 -20.73
N ASP A 274 -9.68 24.95 -20.13
CA ASP A 274 -8.49 24.33 -20.74
C ASP A 274 -8.63 22.82 -20.93
N SER A 275 -9.28 22.12 -20.00
CA SER A 275 -9.44 20.66 -20.04
C SER A 275 -10.50 20.20 -21.05
N GLN A 276 -11.59 20.96 -21.25
CA GLN A 276 -12.68 20.57 -22.15
C GLN A 276 -12.31 20.70 -23.63
N GLU A 277 -11.50 21.69 -24.02
CA GLU A 277 -11.02 21.84 -25.39
C GLU A 277 -10.14 20.67 -25.86
N PHE A 278 -9.46 19.97 -24.94
CA PHE A 278 -8.63 18.81 -25.23
C PHE A 278 -9.46 17.53 -25.55
N SER A 279 -10.68 17.45 -25.02
CA SER A 279 -11.62 16.33 -25.29
C SER A 279 -12.52 16.55 -26.52
N GLY A 280 -12.62 17.79 -26.99
CA GLY A 280 -13.54 18.25 -28.02
C GLY A 280 -12.90 18.54 -29.38
N GLY A 281 -12.04 17.66 -29.87
CA GLY A 281 -11.49 17.73 -31.23
C GLY A 281 -12.51 17.37 -32.32
N GLN A 282 -13.72 17.95 -32.31
CA GLN A 282 -14.60 18.02 -33.48
C GLN A 282 -15.66 19.14 -33.35
N LYS A 283 -15.50 20.14 -34.23
CA LYS A 283 -16.46 21.19 -34.65
C LYS A 283 -16.62 22.43 -33.76
N SER A 284 -15.81 23.46 -34.05
CA SER A 284 -16.24 24.86 -34.01
C SER A 284 -16.35 25.41 -35.45
N GLY A 285 -17.43 25.00 -36.13
CA GLY A 285 -17.88 25.67 -37.35
C GLY A 285 -18.82 26.80 -36.97
N ASP A 286 -18.35 28.02 -37.17
CA ASP A 286 -19.06 29.29 -37.05
C ASP A 286 -20.51 29.21 -37.58
N LYS A 287 -21.48 29.71 -36.80
CA LYS A 287 -22.89 29.79 -37.18
C LYS A 287 -23.38 31.23 -37.14
N SER A 288 -23.15 31.93 -38.25
CA SER A 288 -24.05 32.99 -38.69
C SER A 288 -25.25 32.40 -39.42
N SER A 289 -26.43 32.61 -38.82
CA SER A 289 -27.77 32.78 -39.41
C SER A 289 -28.26 31.84 -40.54
N ARG A 290 -29.28 31.01 -40.23
CA ARG A 290 -30.68 31.12 -40.75
C ARG A 290 -31.48 29.80 -40.66
N LYS A 291 -32.66 29.94 -40.04
CA LYS A 291 -33.97 29.30 -40.30
C LYS A 291 -34.11 27.75 -40.30
N ARG A 292 -34.64 27.27 -39.16
CA ARG A 292 -35.75 26.29 -38.97
C ARG A 292 -36.14 25.40 -40.17
N ARG A 293 -36.15 24.08 -39.95
CA ARG A 293 -37.38 23.27 -40.15
C ARG A 293 -37.46 22.08 -39.19
N LYS A 294 -38.68 21.94 -38.67
CA LYS A 294 -39.22 21.08 -37.62
C LYS A 294 -39.32 19.62 -38.10
N VAL A 295 -39.07 18.63 -37.25
CA VAL A 295 -39.70 17.30 -37.37
C VAL A 295 -40.14 16.86 -35.97
N GLU A 296 -41.45 16.67 -35.84
CA GLU A 296 -42.16 16.11 -34.69
C GLU A 296 -42.04 14.58 -34.65
N PHE A 297 -42.14 14.07 -33.42
CA PHE A 297 -42.26 12.66 -33.07
C PHE A 297 -43.47 11.98 -33.73
N SER A 298 -43.32 10.68 -33.99
CA SER A 298 -44.46 9.74 -33.97
C SER A 298 -44.03 8.41 -33.35
N HIS A 299 -44.85 7.99 -32.37
CA HIS A 299 -44.87 6.70 -31.66
C HIS A 299 -45.12 5.52 -32.61
N VAL A 300 -44.91 4.28 -32.15
CA VAL A 300 -45.80 3.10 -32.32
C VAL A 300 -45.23 1.87 -31.54
N PRO A 301 -46.08 0.90 -31.12
CA PRO A 301 -46.07 0.29 -29.79
C PRO A 301 -45.75 -1.22 -29.72
N VAL A 302 -45.93 -1.76 -28.50
CA VAL A 302 -45.76 -3.13 -27.99
C VAL A 302 -46.78 -4.15 -28.56
N SER A 303 -46.31 -5.37 -28.84
CA SER A 303 -47.00 -6.68 -28.69
C SER A 303 -46.06 -7.83 -29.11
N ALA A 304 -46.16 -9.11 -28.75
CA ALA A 304 -46.43 -9.90 -27.55
C ALA A 304 -46.32 -11.39 -28.01
N PHE A 305 -45.62 -12.26 -27.27
CA PHE A 305 -45.59 -13.75 -27.28
C PHE A 305 -45.21 -14.54 -28.57
N HIS A 306 -44.14 -15.36 -28.53
CA HIS A 306 -44.17 -16.82 -28.27
C HIS A 306 -42.79 -17.49 -28.32
N ASP A 307 -42.73 -18.69 -27.74
CA ASP A 307 -41.61 -19.49 -27.25
C ASP A 307 -40.75 -20.24 -28.31
N ASP A 308 -39.61 -20.72 -27.77
CA ASP A 308 -38.90 -21.99 -28.04
C ASP A 308 -37.67 -22.04 -28.98
N GLU A 309 -36.61 -22.59 -28.38
CA GLU A 309 -35.52 -23.45 -28.88
C GLU A 309 -34.29 -22.86 -29.64
N ASP A 310 -33.14 -23.04 -28.97
CA ASP A 310 -31.85 -23.59 -29.42
C ASP A 310 -30.93 -22.89 -30.45
N GLU A 311 -29.64 -22.88 -30.03
CA GLU A 311 -28.37 -22.99 -30.78
C GLU A 311 -27.87 -21.86 -31.72
N GLU A 312 -26.73 -21.30 -31.28
CA GLU A 312 -25.46 -21.06 -31.99
C GLU A 312 -25.39 -20.47 -33.42
N GLU A 313 -24.54 -19.43 -33.49
CA GLU A 313 -23.52 -19.19 -34.52
C GLU A 313 -23.91 -19.18 -36.02
N ASP A 314 -23.95 -17.94 -36.52
CA ASP A 314 -22.93 -17.40 -37.44
C ASP A 314 -23.32 -17.18 -38.92
N VAL A 315 -22.76 -16.08 -39.46
CA VAL A 315 -22.57 -15.77 -40.89
C VAL A 315 -23.80 -15.36 -41.72
N TYR A 316 -23.78 -14.17 -42.37
CA TYR A 316 -23.72 -14.05 -43.85
C TYR A 316 -23.72 -12.60 -44.42
N TYR A 317 -22.57 -12.24 -45.00
CA TYR A 317 -22.34 -11.59 -46.32
C TYR A 317 -22.53 -10.09 -46.57
N PRO A 318 -21.54 -9.50 -47.27
CA PRO A 318 -21.79 -8.50 -48.29
C PRO A 318 -21.37 -9.00 -49.68
N LEU A 319 -22.15 -8.68 -50.72
CA LEU A 319 -21.79 -8.46 -52.16
C LEU A 319 -23.12 -8.30 -52.97
N PRO A 320 -23.18 -7.68 -54.18
CA PRO A 320 -22.11 -7.16 -55.04
C PRO A 320 -22.33 -5.78 -55.73
N VAL A 321 -21.20 -5.09 -56.01
CA VAL A 321 -20.75 -4.48 -57.28
C VAL A 321 -21.74 -3.75 -58.21
N GLN A 322 -21.44 -2.46 -58.48
CA GLN A 322 -21.25 -1.85 -59.83
C GLN A 322 -20.76 -0.38 -59.66
N GLY A 323 -19.68 0.13 -60.27
CA GLY A 323 -18.88 -0.38 -61.38
C GLY A 323 -17.49 0.28 -61.55
N LYS A 324 -16.68 -0.46 -62.31
CA LYS A 324 -15.55 -0.15 -63.23
C LYS A 324 -14.39 0.78 -62.80
N LYS A 325 -13.21 0.13 -62.75
CA LYS A 325 -11.83 0.55 -62.43
C LYS A 325 -11.15 1.37 -63.56
N PRO A 326 -9.98 2.01 -63.33
CA PRO A 326 -8.71 1.26 -63.45
C PRO A 326 -7.62 1.57 -62.39
N LYS A 327 -6.75 0.56 -62.18
CA LYS A 327 -5.42 0.51 -61.53
C LYS A 327 -5.29 1.08 -60.11
N LEU A 328 -5.43 0.15 -59.15
CA LEU A 328 -4.98 0.25 -57.77
C LEU A 328 -3.45 0.14 -57.73
N GLY A 329 -2.80 1.18 -57.22
CA GLY A 329 -1.38 1.26 -56.94
C GLY A 329 -1.14 2.51 -56.11
N THR A 330 -1.16 2.36 -54.79
CA THR A 330 -0.74 3.37 -53.82
C THR A 330 0.07 2.61 -52.76
N GLY A 331 1.40 2.55 -52.78
CA GLY A 331 2.32 3.49 -53.43
C GLY A 331 2.23 4.84 -52.75
N TYR A 332 2.38 4.90 -51.42
CA TYR A 332 2.82 6.14 -50.78
C TYR A 332 4.31 6.00 -50.48
N ALA A 333 5.08 6.63 -51.35
CA ALA A 333 6.50 6.83 -51.19
C ALA A 333 6.75 7.58 -49.88
N GLY A 334 7.58 6.99 -49.02
CA GLY A 334 8.16 7.67 -47.88
C GLY A 334 9.19 8.67 -48.39
N ASP A 335 8.74 9.90 -48.63
CA ASP A 335 9.59 11.09 -48.62
C ASP A 335 8.70 12.33 -48.48
N ALA A 336 8.16 12.52 -47.28
CA ALA A 336 7.54 13.78 -46.87
C ALA A 336 7.82 13.96 -45.38
N ARG A 337 8.57 15.02 -45.04
CA ARG A 337 8.57 15.55 -43.67
C ARG A 337 7.12 15.78 -43.26
N GLU A 338 6.68 15.09 -42.23
CA GLU A 338 5.36 15.32 -41.62
C GLU A 338 5.25 16.81 -41.25
N ASP A 339 4.12 17.43 -41.60
CA ASP A 339 3.85 18.84 -41.32
C ASP A 339 3.67 19.05 -39.81
N MET A 340 4.75 19.43 -39.14
CA MET A 340 4.79 19.69 -37.69
C MET A 340 4.16 21.04 -37.29
N SER A 341 3.61 21.81 -38.24
CA SER A 341 3.04 23.14 -37.98
C SER A 341 1.87 23.10 -37.00
N GLY A 342 0.94 22.15 -37.17
CA GLY A 342 -0.22 21.99 -36.28
C GLY A 342 0.17 21.57 -34.86
N GLN A 343 1.23 20.78 -34.70
CA GLN A 343 1.73 20.39 -33.37
C GLN A 343 2.43 21.57 -32.67
N LEU A 344 3.16 22.40 -33.40
CA LEU A 344 3.80 23.60 -32.87
C LEU A 344 2.77 24.66 -32.46
N GLU A 345 1.71 24.83 -33.24
CA GLU A 345 0.60 25.74 -32.92
C GLU A 345 -0.17 25.29 -31.67
N ALA A 346 -0.44 23.98 -31.55
CA ALA A 346 -1.05 23.41 -30.35
C ALA A 346 -0.18 23.61 -29.09
N LEU A 347 1.13 23.37 -29.19
CA LEU A 347 2.08 23.59 -28.09
C LEU A 347 2.17 25.07 -27.68
N ASN A 348 2.18 26.00 -28.66
CA ASN A 348 2.17 27.43 -28.36
C ASN A 348 0.85 27.88 -27.72
N ALA A 349 -0.29 27.37 -28.19
CA ALA A 349 -1.59 27.64 -27.58
C ALA A 349 -1.64 27.14 -26.13
N GLN A 350 -1.10 25.94 -25.88
CA GLN A 350 -0.97 25.38 -24.53
C GLN A 350 -0.07 26.25 -23.64
N ARG A 351 1.08 26.72 -24.15
CA ARG A 351 1.98 27.60 -23.38
C ARG A 351 1.32 28.91 -22.97
N VAL A 352 0.55 29.54 -23.87
CA VAL A 352 -0.19 30.78 -23.57
C VAL A 352 -1.25 30.56 -22.48
N LYS A 353 -1.88 29.37 -22.46
CA LYS A 353 -2.84 28.99 -21.42
C LYS A 353 -2.16 28.76 -20.07
N ASP A 354 -1.06 28.02 -20.06
CA ASP A 354 -0.26 27.78 -18.85
C ASP A 354 0.29 29.10 -18.26
N GLU A 355 0.72 30.04 -19.09
CA GLU A 355 1.14 31.39 -18.66
C GLU A 355 -0.01 32.18 -18.00
N LYS A 356 -1.24 32.06 -18.51
CA LYS A 356 -2.44 32.69 -17.90
C LYS A 356 -2.79 32.05 -16.55
N LEU A 357 -2.78 30.72 -16.47
CA LEU A 357 -3.03 29.99 -15.22
C LEU A 357 -1.95 30.31 -14.17
N ALA A 358 -0.68 30.31 -14.56
CA ALA A 358 0.43 30.68 -13.69
C ALA A 358 0.27 32.12 -13.16
N THR A 359 -0.04 33.08 -14.04
CA THR A 359 -0.30 34.47 -13.64
C THR A 359 -1.44 34.58 -12.63
N LEU A 360 -2.52 33.84 -12.84
CA LEU A 360 -3.67 33.82 -11.92
C LEU A 360 -3.31 33.19 -10.57
N LEU A 361 -2.54 32.10 -10.56
CA LEU A 361 -1.99 31.50 -9.34
C LEU A 361 -1.10 32.51 -8.60
N THR A 362 -0.18 33.20 -9.28
CA THR A 362 0.68 34.20 -8.63
C THR A 362 -0.16 35.31 -7.99
N GLN A 363 -1.19 35.81 -8.68
CA GLN A 363 -2.06 36.87 -8.17
C GLN A 363 -2.93 36.44 -6.99
N ILE A 364 -3.44 35.20 -6.98
CA ILE A 364 -4.23 34.73 -5.84
C ILE A 364 -3.31 34.41 -4.65
N ARG A 365 -2.10 33.90 -4.91
CA ARG A 365 -1.10 33.57 -3.89
C ARG A 365 -0.76 34.77 -3.01
N THR A 366 -0.76 35.99 -3.55
CA THR A 366 -0.51 37.20 -2.75
C THR A 366 -1.54 37.42 -1.64
N PHE A 367 -2.73 36.83 -1.72
CA PHE A 367 -3.77 36.96 -0.69
C PHE A 367 -3.91 35.73 0.22
N LEU A 368 -3.07 34.70 0.03
CA LEU A 368 -3.00 33.56 0.94
C LEU A 368 -2.44 33.98 2.30
N PRO A 369 -2.93 33.38 3.40
CA PRO A 369 -2.36 33.58 4.74
C PRO A 369 -0.86 33.28 4.76
N SER A 370 -0.04 34.28 5.10
CA SER A 370 1.41 34.12 5.22
C SER A 370 1.96 35.06 6.30
N VAL A 371 2.42 34.48 7.41
CA VAL A 371 3.00 35.22 8.54
C VAL A 371 4.39 35.80 8.20
N ASN A 372 5.08 35.20 7.23
CA ASN A 372 6.46 35.54 6.84
C ASN A 372 6.52 36.53 5.66
N ARG A 373 5.48 37.36 5.48
CA ARG A 373 5.40 38.33 4.38
C ARG A 373 6.45 39.44 4.53
N GLU A 374 6.96 39.96 3.42
CA GLU A 374 7.88 41.11 3.44
C GLU A 374 7.17 42.34 4.02
N GLY A 375 7.63 42.84 5.17
CA GLY A 375 6.95 43.90 5.93
C GLY A 375 6.19 43.44 7.18
N GLY A 376 6.13 42.13 7.44
CA GLY A 376 5.44 41.52 8.59
C GLY A 376 4.03 41.02 8.25
N GLY A 377 3.47 40.15 9.11
CA GLY A 377 2.12 39.61 8.93
C GLY A 377 1.02 40.65 9.16
N HIS A 378 -0.05 40.59 8.36
CA HIS A 378 -1.25 41.42 8.52
C HIS A 378 -2.34 40.72 9.33
N ALA A 379 -3.43 41.43 9.69
CA ALA A 379 -4.52 40.87 10.49
C ALA A 379 -5.13 39.59 9.90
N SER A 380 -5.36 39.57 8.58
CA SER A 380 -5.85 38.40 7.85
C SER A 380 -4.85 37.24 7.78
N ASP A 381 -3.57 37.47 8.07
CA ASP A 381 -2.54 36.41 8.10
C ASP A 381 -2.57 35.64 9.43
N TYR A 382 -3.00 36.25 10.53
CA TYR A 382 -3.12 35.56 11.82
C TYR A 382 -4.49 34.91 12.02
N LEU A 383 -5.55 35.53 11.49
CA LEU A 383 -6.94 35.08 11.64
C LEU A 383 -7.52 34.64 10.28
N VAL A 384 -7.21 33.42 9.88
CA VAL A 384 -7.70 32.85 8.61
C VAL A 384 -9.19 32.53 8.70
N HIS A 385 -9.97 33.02 7.76
CA HIS A 385 -11.41 32.73 7.73
C HIS A 385 -11.67 31.26 7.34
N PRO A 386 -12.58 30.51 8.00
CA PRO A 386 -12.89 29.12 7.66
C PRO A 386 -13.32 28.89 6.20
N THR A 387 -14.05 29.84 5.61
CA THR A 387 -14.40 29.86 4.16
C THR A 387 -13.19 29.79 3.24
N ALA A 388 -12.07 30.45 3.58
CA ALA A 388 -10.85 30.38 2.79
C ALA A 388 -10.28 28.95 2.78
N LEU A 389 -10.27 28.28 3.93
CA LEU A 389 -9.84 26.89 4.06
C LEU A 389 -10.74 25.95 3.25
N ALA A 390 -12.06 26.14 3.31
CA ALA A 390 -13.02 25.34 2.56
C ALA A 390 -12.81 25.45 1.04
N HIS A 391 -12.65 26.66 0.51
CA HIS A 391 -12.39 26.85 -0.92
C HIS A 391 -11.02 26.31 -1.36
N LEU A 392 -9.97 26.48 -0.55
CA LEU A 392 -8.66 25.90 -0.84
C LEU A 392 -8.72 24.37 -0.89
N ARG A 393 -9.42 23.73 0.05
CA ARG A 393 -9.59 22.27 0.07
C ARG A 393 -10.39 21.72 -1.10
N ARG A 394 -11.40 22.45 -1.60
CA ARG A 394 -12.31 21.93 -2.65
C ARG A 394 -11.91 22.35 -4.06
N ARG A 395 -11.44 23.59 -4.26
CA ARG A 395 -11.10 24.12 -5.58
C ARG A 395 -9.62 23.97 -5.91
N PHE A 396 -8.73 24.45 -5.04
CA PHE A 396 -7.30 24.38 -5.31
C PHE A 396 -6.77 22.94 -5.32
N ASN A 397 -7.13 22.13 -4.32
CA ASN A 397 -6.68 20.74 -4.27
C ASN A 397 -7.16 19.92 -5.49
N PHE A 398 -8.34 20.22 -6.04
CA PHE A 398 -8.79 19.60 -7.29
C PHE A 398 -7.84 19.91 -8.46
N VAL A 399 -7.52 21.19 -8.68
CA VAL A 399 -6.58 21.62 -9.73
C VAL A 399 -5.18 21.02 -9.51
N SER A 400 -4.67 21.10 -8.27
CA SER A 400 -3.37 20.53 -7.88
C SER A 400 -3.32 19.01 -8.11
N SER A 401 -4.37 18.29 -7.74
CA SER A 401 -4.47 16.83 -7.94
C SER A 401 -4.42 16.45 -9.42
N GLN A 402 -5.16 17.16 -10.28
CA GLN A 402 -5.16 16.89 -11.72
C GLN A 402 -3.80 17.18 -12.37
N LEU A 403 -3.13 18.26 -11.98
CA LEU A 403 -1.79 18.60 -12.48
C LEU A 403 -0.70 17.63 -12.01
N LEU A 404 -0.72 17.22 -10.75
CA LEU A 404 0.33 16.34 -10.19
C LEU A 404 0.14 14.87 -10.55
N ARG A 405 -1.07 14.43 -10.90
CA ARG A 405 -1.37 13.02 -11.23
C ARG A 405 -1.19 12.67 -12.71
N ASN A 406 -1.55 13.58 -13.61
CA ASN A 406 -1.73 13.24 -15.03
C ASN A 406 -0.51 13.53 -15.90
N ASP A 407 0.33 14.50 -15.52
CA ASP A 407 1.48 14.90 -16.32
C ASP A 407 2.70 14.02 -16.07
N SER A 408 3.48 13.77 -17.12
CA SER A 408 4.81 13.16 -16.97
C SER A 408 5.85 14.21 -16.55
N LEU A 409 6.95 13.79 -15.94
CA LEU A 409 8.04 14.72 -15.54
C LEU A 409 8.55 15.58 -16.72
N THR A 410 8.46 15.09 -17.96
CA THR A 410 8.80 15.86 -19.15
C THR A 410 7.76 16.92 -19.49
N ASP A 411 6.47 16.58 -19.46
CA ASP A 411 5.39 17.55 -19.70
C ASP A 411 5.45 18.66 -18.63
N MET A 412 5.74 18.29 -17.38
CA MET A 412 5.96 19.24 -16.30
C MET A 412 7.14 20.18 -16.56
N SER A 413 8.24 19.66 -17.14
CA SER A 413 9.42 20.47 -17.46
C SER A 413 9.17 21.45 -18.60
N ASP A 414 8.38 21.06 -19.61
CA ASP A 414 7.96 21.93 -20.71
C ASP A 414 6.96 22.99 -20.22
N ARG A 415 6.10 22.62 -19.26
CA ARG A 415 5.13 23.49 -18.56
C ARG A 415 5.71 24.12 -17.28
N SER A 416 7.02 24.26 -17.19
CA SER A 416 7.73 24.64 -15.95
C SER A 416 7.23 25.94 -15.31
N VAL A 417 6.74 26.91 -16.09
CA VAL A 417 6.17 28.16 -15.59
C VAL A 417 4.98 27.91 -14.64
N LEU A 418 4.07 27.00 -15.01
CA LEU A 418 2.92 26.64 -14.19
C LEU A 418 3.34 25.84 -12.94
N TYR A 419 4.23 24.86 -13.11
CA TYR A 419 4.66 23.99 -12.02
C TYR A 419 5.53 24.70 -10.99
N PHE A 420 6.36 25.66 -11.40
CA PHE A 420 7.13 26.49 -10.45
C PHE A 420 6.20 27.34 -9.57
N GLU A 421 5.16 27.96 -10.14
CA GLU A 421 4.16 28.67 -9.35
C GLU A 421 3.34 27.72 -8.45
N LEU A 422 3.04 26.51 -8.93
CA LEU A 422 2.40 25.48 -8.10
C LEU A 422 3.29 25.05 -6.92
N PHE A 423 4.60 24.89 -7.12
CA PHE A 423 5.54 24.55 -6.06
C PHE A 423 5.68 25.66 -5.03
N GLU A 424 5.80 26.90 -5.48
CA GLU A 424 5.78 28.10 -4.61
C GLU A 424 4.48 28.20 -3.81
N TRP A 425 3.35 27.85 -4.41
CA TRP A 425 2.06 27.79 -3.73
C TRP A 425 2.03 26.71 -2.63
N LEU A 426 2.50 25.50 -2.92
CA LEU A 426 2.58 24.41 -1.93
C LEU A 426 3.54 24.76 -0.78
N GLU A 427 4.66 25.42 -1.06
CA GLU A 427 5.58 25.95 -0.05
C GLU A 427 4.85 26.98 0.84
N THR A 428 4.09 27.91 0.25
CA THR A 428 3.31 28.92 0.97
C THR A 428 2.28 28.28 1.92
N ILE A 429 1.49 27.30 1.44
CA ILE A 429 0.52 26.55 2.25
C ILE A 429 1.20 25.80 3.41
N SER A 430 2.37 25.20 3.16
CA SER A 430 3.10 24.43 4.18
C SER A 430 3.67 25.29 5.30
N SER A 431 3.86 26.59 5.06
CA SER A 431 4.45 27.54 6.02
C SER A 431 3.47 28.08 7.07
N HIS A 432 2.16 27.90 6.87
CA HIS A 432 1.14 28.47 7.73
C HIS A 432 0.42 27.40 8.57
N GLU A 433 0.26 27.62 9.87
CA GLU A 433 -0.25 26.61 10.81
C GLU A 433 -1.67 26.10 10.43
N ALA A 434 -2.59 27.00 10.08
CA ALA A 434 -3.95 26.61 9.68
C ALA A 434 -4.02 25.84 8.35
N LEU A 435 -3.04 26.03 7.46
CA LEU A 435 -3.02 25.49 6.11
C LEU A 435 -2.19 24.20 6.00
N ALA A 436 -1.13 24.08 6.80
CA ALA A 436 -0.18 22.97 6.77
C ALA A 436 -0.84 21.58 6.84
N SER A 437 -1.93 21.45 7.61
CA SER A 437 -2.68 20.19 7.71
C SER A 437 -3.27 19.72 6.37
N MET A 438 -3.57 20.64 5.44
CA MET A 438 -4.07 20.28 4.11
C MET A 438 -3.06 19.49 3.27
N MET A 439 -1.75 19.61 3.56
CA MET A 439 -0.71 18.88 2.83
C MET A 439 -0.82 17.36 3.03
N ALA A 440 -1.36 16.93 4.18
CA ALA A 440 -1.53 15.53 4.56
C ALA A 440 -2.96 15.00 4.35
N MET A 441 -3.97 15.89 4.27
CA MET A 441 -5.37 15.49 4.13
C MET A 441 -5.66 14.90 2.74
N PRO A 442 -6.42 13.79 2.65
CA PRO A 442 -6.89 13.27 1.37
C PRO A 442 -7.73 14.29 0.59
N ILE A 443 -7.56 14.32 -0.74
CA ILE A 443 -8.31 15.22 -1.63
C ILE A 443 -9.57 14.49 -2.10
N MET A 444 -10.73 15.12 -1.99
CA MET A 444 -11.99 14.58 -2.51
C MET A 444 -12.12 14.90 -4.01
N VAL A 445 -12.12 13.88 -4.85
CA VAL A 445 -12.19 14.03 -6.32
C VAL A 445 -13.50 13.46 -6.85
N VAL A 446 -14.08 14.09 -7.86
CA VAL A 446 -15.30 13.62 -8.52
C VAL A 446 -15.05 12.31 -9.27
N THR A 447 -15.77 11.24 -8.90
CA THR A 447 -15.69 9.93 -9.57
C THR A 447 -16.86 9.72 -10.54
N SER A 448 -18.08 10.14 -10.19
CA SER A 448 -19.24 10.05 -11.09
C SER A 448 -20.29 11.10 -10.77
N ALA A 449 -21.06 11.50 -11.79
CA ALA A 449 -22.19 12.42 -11.64
C ALA A 449 -23.46 11.75 -12.18
N LYS A 450 -24.48 11.62 -11.33
CA LYS A 450 -25.82 11.18 -11.73
C LYS A 450 -26.72 12.41 -11.87
N ALA A 451 -27.21 12.66 -13.08
CA ALA A 451 -28.20 13.71 -13.31
C ALA A 451 -29.57 13.20 -12.83
N VAL A 452 -30.14 13.84 -11.81
CA VAL A 452 -31.53 13.58 -11.40
C VAL A 452 -32.42 14.56 -12.17
N ALA A 453 -33.27 14.04 -13.05
CA ALA A 453 -34.24 14.85 -13.76
C ALA A 453 -35.36 15.30 -12.81
N GLY A 454 -35.22 16.46 -12.18
CA GLY A 454 -36.25 17.06 -11.32
C GLY A 454 -37.30 17.85 -12.11
N LYS A 455 -38.48 17.26 -12.35
CA LYS A 455 -39.71 18.01 -12.65
C LYS A 455 -40.31 18.52 -11.33
N LYS A 456 -40.11 19.80 -11.01
CA LYS A 456 -41.08 20.60 -10.22
C LYS A 456 -41.23 21.98 -10.88
N PRO A 457 -42.45 22.40 -11.29
CA PRO A 457 -42.68 23.76 -11.75
C PRO A 457 -42.69 24.70 -10.53
N SER A 458 -41.71 25.60 -10.43
CA SER A 458 -41.78 26.71 -9.48
C SER A 458 -42.74 27.80 -9.99
N PRO A 459 -43.38 28.56 -9.09
CA PRO A 459 -44.30 29.63 -9.46
C PRO A 459 -43.59 30.76 -10.23
N LYS A 460 -44.35 31.45 -11.09
CA LYS A 460 -43.87 32.47 -12.03
C LYS A 460 -42.91 33.48 -11.36
N GLY A 461 -41.62 33.36 -11.65
CA GLY A 461 -40.60 34.36 -11.28
C GLY A 461 -39.25 33.80 -10.81
N SER A 462 -39.14 32.50 -10.46
CA SER A 462 -37.85 31.92 -10.03
C SER A 462 -37.18 31.11 -11.15
N SER A 463 -35.84 31.17 -11.20
CA SER A 463 -34.97 30.41 -12.10
C SER A 463 -35.19 28.89 -11.99
N ARG A 464 -34.92 28.16 -13.07
CA ARG A 464 -35.02 26.70 -13.11
C ARG A 464 -33.86 26.08 -12.34
N ILE A 465 -34.13 25.57 -11.15
CA ILE A 465 -33.18 24.83 -10.34
C ILE A 465 -33.01 23.41 -10.91
N ARG A 466 -31.77 22.98 -11.18
CA ARG A 466 -31.43 21.58 -11.53
C ARG A 466 -30.56 20.98 -10.44
N GLU A 467 -30.94 19.80 -9.95
CA GLU A 467 -30.17 19.07 -8.94
C GLU A 467 -29.32 17.97 -9.62
N ARG A 468 -28.05 17.86 -9.24
CA ARG A 468 -27.15 16.77 -9.68
C ARG A 468 -26.53 16.10 -8.47
N THR A 469 -26.54 14.77 -8.40
CA THR A 469 -25.84 14.03 -7.35
C THR A 469 -24.44 13.67 -7.85
N ILE A 470 -23.42 14.16 -7.18
CA ILE A 470 -22.01 13.92 -7.48
C ILE A 470 -21.40 13.04 -6.39
N ILE A 471 -20.72 11.97 -6.80
CA ILE A 471 -19.99 11.08 -5.90
C ILE A 471 -18.52 11.50 -5.89
N TYR A 472 -18.05 11.94 -4.73
CA TYR A 472 -16.66 12.26 -4.45
C TYR A 472 -15.97 11.08 -3.75
N GLU A 473 -14.74 10.77 -4.13
CA GLU A 473 -13.91 9.72 -3.52
C GLU A 473 -12.58 10.29 -3.00
N GLY A 474 -12.09 9.73 -1.90
CA GLY A 474 -10.81 10.10 -1.33
C GLY A 474 -9.64 9.76 -2.25
N SER A 475 -8.73 10.72 -2.43
CA SER A 475 -7.50 10.56 -3.21
C SER A 475 -6.27 11.03 -2.42
N SER A 476 -5.08 10.69 -2.92
CA SER A 476 -3.80 11.06 -2.30
C SER A 476 -3.70 12.57 -2.03
N GLY A 477 -3.19 12.93 -0.85
CA GLY A 477 -2.99 14.33 -0.46
C GLY A 477 -1.90 15.03 -1.30
N PRO A 478 -1.82 16.38 -1.27
CA PRO A 478 -0.85 17.13 -2.07
C PRO A 478 0.61 16.72 -1.84
N ARG A 479 1.02 16.47 -0.58
CA ARG A 479 2.39 16.03 -0.28
C ARG A 479 2.68 14.62 -0.81
N GLU A 480 1.67 13.76 -0.84
CA GLU A 480 1.77 12.39 -1.35
C GLU A 480 1.93 12.36 -2.88
N LEU A 481 1.14 13.17 -3.58
CA LEU A 481 1.28 13.37 -5.02
C LEU A 481 2.63 13.99 -5.37
N LEU A 482 3.10 14.98 -4.60
CA LEU A 482 4.43 15.55 -4.77
C LEU A 482 5.53 14.52 -4.55
N GLU A 483 5.40 13.60 -3.56
CA GLU A 483 6.41 12.56 -3.33
C GLU A 483 6.56 11.62 -4.54
N ALA A 484 5.47 11.28 -5.22
CA ALA A 484 5.56 10.49 -6.44
C ALA A 484 6.42 11.17 -7.52
N ILE A 485 6.36 12.50 -7.61
CA ILE A 485 7.17 13.30 -8.55
C ILE A 485 8.61 13.43 -8.03
N VAL A 486 8.83 13.57 -6.72
CA VAL A 486 10.16 13.56 -6.10
C VAL A 486 10.89 12.26 -6.41
N ILE A 487 10.19 11.13 -6.33
CA ILE A 487 10.70 9.80 -6.68
C ILE A 487 11.14 9.75 -8.15
N GLN A 488 10.31 10.26 -9.06
CA GLN A 488 10.64 10.35 -10.48
C GLN A 488 11.83 11.27 -10.73
N ALA A 489 11.88 12.44 -10.09
CA ALA A 489 12.98 13.40 -10.18
C ALA A 489 14.29 12.82 -9.65
N GLN A 490 14.26 12.08 -8.54
CA GLN A 490 15.44 11.41 -7.99
C GLN A 490 15.95 10.30 -8.91
N ALA A 491 15.06 9.53 -9.52
CA ALA A 491 15.43 8.53 -10.53
C ALA A 491 16.03 9.19 -11.79
N ALA A 492 15.44 10.28 -12.26
CA ALA A 492 15.96 11.05 -13.39
C ALA A 492 17.34 11.66 -13.08
N LEU A 493 17.54 12.19 -11.87
CA LEU A 493 18.84 12.69 -11.41
C LEU A 493 19.89 11.58 -11.36
N LYS A 494 19.58 10.40 -10.84
CA LYS A 494 20.52 9.25 -10.86
C LYS A 494 20.88 8.82 -12.28
N GLY A 495 19.91 8.79 -13.19
CA GLY A 495 20.15 8.51 -14.61
C GLY A 495 21.03 9.56 -15.30
N LEU A 496 20.98 10.81 -14.83
CA LEU A 496 21.85 11.91 -15.26
C LEU A 496 23.22 11.92 -14.55
N GLU A 497 23.31 11.42 -13.31
CA GLU A 497 24.51 11.40 -12.46
C GLU A 497 25.41 10.18 -12.73
N GLY A 498 24.86 9.02 -13.07
CA GLY A 498 25.63 7.84 -13.52
C GLY A 498 26.44 8.06 -14.81
N MET A 499 26.38 9.28 -15.35
CA MET A 499 27.12 9.78 -16.51
C MET A 499 28.32 10.66 -16.11
N LYS A 500 28.61 10.86 -14.82
CA LYS A 500 29.86 11.51 -14.38
C LYS A 500 30.95 10.45 -14.28
N ALA A 501 32.03 10.61 -15.06
CA ALA A 501 33.28 9.89 -14.84
C ALA A 501 33.77 10.11 -13.40
N PRO A 502 34.45 9.11 -12.77
CA PRO A 502 35.02 9.27 -11.45
C PRO A 502 35.99 10.47 -11.45
N GLU A 503 35.86 11.35 -10.46
CA GLU A 503 36.79 12.46 -10.25
C GLU A 503 38.20 11.87 -10.13
N THR A 504 39.03 12.13 -11.13
CA THR A 504 40.46 11.85 -11.05
C THR A 504 41.04 12.76 -9.98
N GLU A 505 41.51 12.17 -8.88
CA GLU A 505 42.33 12.87 -7.89
C GLU A 505 43.48 13.57 -8.62
N ASP A 506 43.57 14.89 -8.43
CA ASP A 506 44.65 15.73 -8.95
C ASP A 506 45.99 15.23 -8.40
N THR A 507 46.67 14.39 -9.20
CA THR A 507 48.09 14.11 -9.00
C THR A 507 48.87 15.21 -9.73
N GLU A 508 49.48 16.11 -8.96
CA GLU A 508 50.38 17.14 -9.47
C GLU A 508 51.52 16.48 -10.29
N MET A 509 51.47 16.61 -11.61
CA MET A 509 52.59 16.26 -12.48
C MET A 509 53.71 17.31 -12.37
N SER A 510 54.95 16.85 -12.17
CA SER A 510 56.13 17.69 -12.05
C SER A 510 56.44 18.45 -13.36
N GLU A 511 57.13 19.58 -13.24
CA GLU A 511 57.44 20.51 -14.35
C GLU A 511 58.23 19.88 -15.52
N GLU A 512 58.80 18.68 -15.33
CA GLU A 512 59.61 18.01 -16.34
C GLU A 512 58.75 17.28 -17.40
N GLN A 513 57.55 16.81 -17.03
CA GLN A 513 56.59 16.20 -17.97
C GLN A 513 55.86 17.23 -18.83
N LYS A 514 55.82 18.50 -18.41
CA LYS A 514 55.21 19.61 -19.18
C LYS A 514 56.09 20.11 -20.34
N ARG A 515 57.38 19.74 -20.40
CA ARG A 515 58.28 20.21 -21.47
C ARG A 515 58.37 19.29 -22.69
N MET A 516 57.82 18.07 -22.65
CA MET A 516 57.97 17.11 -23.76
C MET A 516 56.81 17.06 -24.76
N THR A 517 55.71 17.79 -24.56
CA THR A 517 54.52 17.72 -25.45
C THR A 517 54.32 18.97 -26.31
N ALA A 518 55.38 19.76 -26.54
CA ALA A 518 55.31 21.04 -27.26
C ALA A 518 55.54 20.95 -28.78
N ASP A 519 55.50 19.77 -29.39
CA ASP A 519 55.59 19.61 -30.85
C ASP A 519 54.57 18.59 -31.34
N ASP A 520 53.32 19.02 -31.49
CA ASP A 520 52.54 18.69 -32.71
C ASP A 520 51.30 19.60 -32.83
N LYS A 521 51.31 20.44 -33.87
CA LYS A 521 50.19 21.28 -34.28
C LYS A 521 49.22 20.46 -35.13
N GLY A 522 47.93 20.43 -34.74
CA GLY A 522 46.87 20.30 -35.73
C GLY A 522 45.62 19.52 -35.33
N LYS A 523 44.72 20.19 -34.59
CA LYS A 523 43.24 20.22 -34.73
C LYS A 523 42.66 20.59 -33.37
N ALA A 524 41.90 21.67 -33.33
CA ALA A 524 41.16 22.08 -32.16
C ALA A 524 40.32 20.89 -31.66
N LYS A 525 40.72 20.35 -30.52
CA LYS A 525 39.91 19.44 -29.71
C LYS A 525 38.85 20.34 -29.09
N ASP A 526 37.60 20.10 -29.49
CA ASP A 526 36.43 20.74 -28.90
C ASP A 526 36.33 20.25 -27.45
N ASP A 527 36.84 21.06 -26.52
CA ASP A 527 36.78 20.82 -25.09
C ASP A 527 35.36 21.12 -24.59
N GLY A 528 34.76 20.15 -23.89
CA GLY A 528 33.63 20.39 -23.00
C GLY A 528 32.25 20.06 -23.59
N ALA A 529 31.64 19.01 -23.03
CA ALA A 529 30.27 18.60 -23.29
C ALA A 529 29.26 19.76 -23.16
N VAL A 530 28.73 20.23 -24.29
CA VAL A 530 27.53 21.05 -24.31
C VAL A 530 26.33 20.14 -23.98
N VAL A 531 25.95 20.10 -22.71
CA VAL A 531 24.66 19.57 -22.28
C VAL A 531 23.58 20.31 -23.08
N SER A 532 22.73 19.57 -23.81
CA SER A 532 21.63 20.14 -24.59
C SER A 532 20.76 21.05 -23.70
N GLU A 533 20.29 22.18 -24.23
CA GLU A 533 19.49 23.16 -23.46
C GLU A 533 18.27 22.52 -22.77
N GLU A 534 17.66 21.51 -23.40
CA GLU A 534 16.57 20.71 -22.84
C GLU A 534 16.99 19.90 -21.60
N ASN A 535 18.22 19.39 -21.57
CA ASN A 535 18.75 18.60 -20.46
C ASN A 535 19.06 19.48 -19.26
N ARG A 536 19.59 20.69 -19.52
CA ARG A 536 19.80 21.69 -18.47
C ARG A 536 18.47 22.10 -17.85
N LYS A 537 17.44 22.33 -18.67
CA LYS A 537 16.08 22.62 -18.22
C LYS A 537 15.50 21.49 -17.35
N LEU A 538 15.58 20.23 -17.79
CA LEU A 538 15.09 19.09 -17.01
C LEU A 538 15.86 18.91 -15.70
N LEU A 539 17.18 19.09 -15.71
CA LEU A 539 18.00 19.00 -14.51
C LEU A 539 17.67 20.10 -13.50
N THR A 540 17.55 21.35 -13.94
CA THR A 540 17.11 22.47 -13.11
C THR A 540 15.70 22.22 -12.55
N PHE A 541 14.80 21.66 -13.37
CA PHE A 541 13.44 21.32 -12.95
C PHE A 541 13.44 20.23 -11.86
N CYS A 542 14.19 19.13 -12.05
CA CYS A 542 14.32 18.06 -11.05
C CYS A 542 14.95 18.56 -9.75
N GLN A 543 15.98 19.41 -9.82
CA GLN A 543 16.58 20.03 -8.64
C GLN A 543 15.57 20.93 -7.91
N ARG A 544 14.75 21.70 -8.65
CA ARG A 544 13.70 22.52 -8.04
C ARG A 544 12.69 21.66 -7.29
N ILE A 545 12.22 20.55 -7.87
CA ILE A 545 11.31 19.60 -7.19
C ILE A 545 11.93 19.10 -5.87
N MET A 546 13.19 18.67 -5.90
CA MET A 546 13.88 18.19 -4.70
C MET A 546 14.00 19.27 -3.62
N ASN A 547 14.29 20.51 -4.00
CA ASN A 547 14.42 21.64 -3.09
C ASN A 547 13.07 22.03 -2.48
N THR A 548 12.01 22.06 -3.29
CA THR A 548 10.64 22.32 -2.85
C THR A 548 10.18 21.28 -1.83
N ALA A 549 10.40 19.98 -2.08
CA ALA A 549 10.02 18.94 -1.12
C ALA A 549 10.75 19.09 0.23
N LYS A 550 12.05 19.41 0.21
CA LYS A 550 12.83 19.69 1.43
C LYS A 550 12.36 20.96 2.14
N ALA A 551 12.00 22.00 1.40
CA ALA A 551 11.49 23.25 1.95
C ALA A 551 10.16 23.03 2.68
N ILE A 552 9.24 22.31 2.04
CA ILE A 552 7.94 21.92 2.62
C ILE A 552 8.15 21.09 3.89
N ASP A 553 9.02 20.07 3.85
CA ASP A 553 9.26 19.23 5.02
C ASP A 553 9.82 20.04 6.20
N ARG A 554 10.73 21.00 5.94
CA ARG A 554 11.22 21.94 6.96
C ARG A 554 10.09 22.80 7.52
N SER A 555 9.26 23.40 6.67
CA SER A 555 8.13 24.25 7.10
C SER A 555 7.06 23.46 7.88
N LEU A 556 6.81 22.20 7.53
CA LEU A 556 5.92 21.32 8.28
C LEU A 556 6.48 20.94 9.66
N VAL A 557 7.80 20.73 9.77
CA VAL A 557 8.46 20.51 11.07
C VAL A 557 8.33 21.77 11.95
N GLU A 558 8.52 22.96 11.37
CA GLU A 558 8.41 24.23 12.10
C GLU A 558 6.98 24.52 12.58
N THR A 559 5.96 24.22 11.76
CA THR A 559 4.56 24.55 12.06
C THR A 559 3.80 23.48 12.83
N LYS A 560 4.03 22.19 12.55
CA LYS A 560 3.28 21.05 13.14
C LYS A 560 4.14 20.12 14.00
N GLY A 561 5.46 20.28 13.96
CA GLY A 561 6.40 19.46 14.71
C GLY A 561 6.80 18.18 13.99
N LYS A 562 7.91 17.60 14.44
CA LYS A 562 8.55 16.43 13.81
C LYS A 562 7.66 15.17 13.80
N ALA A 563 6.87 14.94 14.85
CA ALA A 563 6.00 13.77 14.96
C ALA A 563 4.91 13.72 13.87
N PHE A 564 4.42 14.88 13.42
CA PHE A 564 3.48 14.97 12.31
C PHE A 564 4.15 14.56 10.99
N VAL A 565 5.36 15.09 10.74
CA VAL A 565 6.14 14.80 9.51
C VAL A 565 6.57 13.34 9.45
N ASP A 566 7.01 12.74 10.56
CA ASP A 566 7.40 11.33 10.60
C ASP A 566 6.22 10.40 10.24
N ARG A 567 5.00 10.73 10.69
CA ARG A 567 3.77 10.00 10.30
C ARG A 567 3.40 10.21 8.84
N LEU A 568 3.54 11.45 8.35
CA LEU A 568 3.34 11.76 6.94
C LEU A 568 4.31 10.95 6.08
N HIS A 569 5.60 10.94 6.39
CA HIS A 569 6.60 10.11 5.69
C HIS A 569 6.35 8.61 5.80
N ALA A 570 5.68 8.15 6.87
CA ALA A 570 5.25 6.75 6.99
C ALA A 570 4.10 6.39 6.03
N SER A 571 3.24 7.36 5.65
CA SER A 571 2.15 7.16 4.69
C SER A 571 2.54 7.43 3.24
N LEU A 572 3.67 8.11 3.00
CA LEU A 572 4.21 8.39 1.67
C LEU A 572 4.67 7.11 0.93
N PRO A 573 4.58 7.07 -0.42
CA PRO A 573 5.21 6.03 -1.23
C PRO A 573 6.72 6.03 -1.00
N LYS A 574 7.33 4.86 -0.79
CA LYS A 574 8.77 4.71 -0.62
C LYS A 574 9.35 3.93 -1.79
N ILE A 575 10.43 4.43 -2.38
CA ILE A 575 11.28 3.60 -3.26
C ILE A 575 12.09 2.67 -2.34
N PRO A 576 12.08 1.35 -2.54
CA PRO A 576 13.06 0.49 -1.89
C PRO A 576 14.45 0.94 -2.36
N ALA A 577 15.23 1.53 -1.44
CA ALA A 577 16.60 1.91 -1.72
C ALA A 577 17.46 0.66 -1.96
N SER A 578 18.50 0.83 -2.80
CA SER A 578 19.65 -0.04 -3.08
C SER A 578 19.78 -1.32 -2.25
N SER A 579 20.20 -2.38 -2.93
CA SER A 579 20.58 -3.74 -2.50
C SER A 579 21.27 -3.92 -1.11
N THR A 580 21.71 -2.85 -0.45
CA THR A 580 22.26 -2.84 0.91
C THR A 580 21.23 -2.84 2.03
N ALA A 581 19.97 -2.47 1.75
CA ALA A 581 18.85 -2.59 2.69
C ALA A 581 17.90 -3.73 2.28
N ARG A 582 18.39 -4.99 2.34
CA ARG A 582 17.50 -6.15 2.46
C ARG A 582 16.79 -6.09 3.81
N GLU A 583 15.85 -5.17 3.98
CA GLU A 583 14.73 -5.42 4.89
C GLU A 583 14.10 -6.72 4.38
N GLU A 584 14.14 -7.77 5.19
CA GLU A 584 13.33 -8.96 4.98
C GLU A 584 11.90 -8.47 4.73
N THR A 585 11.47 -8.44 3.47
CA THR A 585 10.13 -7.98 3.11
C THR A 585 9.16 -8.79 3.96
N ALA A 586 8.51 -8.12 4.91
CA ALA A 586 7.60 -8.77 5.83
C ALA A 586 6.65 -9.65 5.02
N PRO A 587 6.48 -10.94 5.38
CA PRO A 587 5.68 -11.85 4.57
C PRO A 587 4.27 -11.29 4.46
N VAL A 588 3.88 -10.90 3.25
CA VAL A 588 2.53 -10.41 2.96
C VAL A 588 1.56 -11.54 3.30
N ASP A 589 0.69 -11.30 4.29
CA ASP A 589 -0.22 -12.35 4.76
C ASP A 589 -1.25 -12.65 3.66
N ILE A 590 -1.51 -13.93 3.44
CA ILE A 590 -2.53 -14.36 2.48
C ILE A 590 -3.84 -14.22 3.25
N GLY A 591 -4.66 -13.24 2.91
CA GLY A 591 -5.99 -13.10 3.50
C GLY A 591 -6.82 -14.39 3.38
N ASP A 592 -7.81 -14.53 4.24
CA ASP A 592 -8.68 -15.71 4.24
C ASP A 592 -9.50 -15.79 2.93
N THR A 593 -9.89 -14.64 2.36
CA THR A 593 -10.68 -14.50 1.12
C THR A 593 -9.82 -14.23 -0.12
N GLU A 594 -10.36 -14.54 -1.31
CA GLU A 594 -9.69 -14.28 -2.60
C GLU A 594 -9.54 -12.79 -2.89
N GLU A 595 -10.54 -11.97 -2.57
CA GLU A 595 -10.50 -10.51 -2.70
C GLU A 595 -9.33 -9.90 -1.89
N SER A 596 -9.14 -10.37 -0.66
CA SER A 596 -8.03 -9.93 0.18
C SER A 596 -6.67 -10.38 -0.37
N ALA A 597 -6.59 -11.56 -0.99
CA ALA A 597 -5.38 -12.02 -1.68
C ALA A 597 -5.08 -11.20 -2.94
N MET A 598 -6.11 -10.79 -3.70
CA MET A 598 -5.97 -9.91 -4.86
C MET A 598 -5.46 -8.53 -4.45
N GLU A 599 -6.05 -7.93 -3.42
CA GLU A 599 -5.61 -6.64 -2.89
C GLU A 599 -4.16 -6.72 -2.36
N ALA A 600 -3.85 -7.76 -1.59
CA ALA A 600 -2.51 -8.00 -1.08
C ALA A 600 -1.47 -8.17 -2.21
N TYR A 601 -1.84 -8.86 -3.29
CA TYR A 601 -1.00 -9.02 -4.48
C TYR A 601 -0.76 -7.69 -5.18
N VAL A 602 -1.81 -6.92 -5.48
CA VAL A 602 -1.67 -5.63 -6.16
C VAL A 602 -0.85 -4.65 -5.32
N LYS A 603 -1.08 -4.59 -4.00
CA LYS A 603 -0.32 -3.75 -3.07
C LYS A 603 1.15 -4.16 -3.02
N TRP A 604 1.45 -5.46 -2.99
CA TRP A 604 2.82 -5.97 -3.02
C TRP A 604 3.49 -5.70 -4.37
N ALA A 605 2.86 -6.09 -5.47
CA ALA A 605 3.40 -5.96 -6.81
C ALA A 605 3.65 -4.50 -7.18
N SER A 606 2.78 -3.57 -6.76
CA SER A 606 2.96 -2.14 -6.97
C SER A 606 4.22 -1.58 -6.30
N ARG A 607 4.65 -2.19 -5.19
CA ARG A 607 5.88 -1.80 -4.47
C ARG A 607 7.14 -2.36 -5.11
N VAL A 608 7.08 -3.57 -5.68
CA VAL A 608 8.26 -4.28 -6.22
C VAL A 608 8.37 -4.25 -7.75
N ARG A 609 7.44 -3.58 -8.45
CA ARG A 609 7.38 -3.48 -9.92
C ARG A 609 8.64 -2.89 -10.54
N PHE A 610 9.36 -2.03 -9.84
CA PHE A 610 10.58 -1.40 -10.32
C PHE A 610 11.62 -1.36 -9.20
N GLU A 611 12.84 -1.79 -9.49
CA GLU A 611 13.94 -1.80 -8.52
C GLU A 611 15.28 -1.70 -9.25
N TYR A 612 16.23 -0.95 -8.67
CA TYR A 612 17.63 -0.95 -9.09
C TYR A 612 18.39 -2.06 -8.37
N CYS A 613 19.19 -2.84 -9.10
CA CYS A 613 19.96 -3.94 -8.53
C CYS A 613 21.35 -4.04 -9.17
N ASP A 614 22.31 -4.62 -8.46
CA ASP A 614 23.62 -4.95 -9.03
C ASP A 614 23.51 -6.21 -9.92
N LEU A 615 23.69 -6.05 -11.23
CA LEU A 615 23.70 -7.15 -12.20
C LEU A 615 25.12 -7.58 -12.59
N THR A 616 26.15 -7.04 -11.92
CA THR A 616 27.55 -7.35 -12.23
C THR A 616 27.95 -8.76 -11.80
N ILE A 617 28.93 -9.32 -12.50
CA ILE A 617 29.57 -10.60 -12.21
C ILE A 617 30.93 -10.27 -11.59
N PRO A 618 31.18 -10.66 -10.33
CA PRO A 618 32.48 -10.43 -9.70
C PRO A 618 33.58 -11.16 -10.50
N PRO A 619 34.76 -10.53 -10.67
CA PRO A 619 35.85 -11.15 -11.41
C PRO A 619 36.32 -12.44 -10.72
N PRO A 620 36.79 -13.44 -11.49
CA PRO A 620 37.31 -14.68 -10.91
C PRO A 620 38.55 -14.39 -10.04
N PRO A 621 38.74 -15.13 -8.93
CA PRO A 621 39.77 -14.82 -7.91
C PRO A 621 41.23 -14.89 -8.38
N ASN A 622 41.50 -15.27 -9.64
CA ASN A 622 42.83 -15.40 -10.23
C ASN A 622 43.13 -14.38 -11.35
N ALA A 623 42.30 -13.35 -11.54
CA ALA A 623 42.58 -12.30 -12.53
C ALA A 623 43.61 -11.30 -11.98
N THR A 624 44.89 -11.63 -12.13
CA THR A 624 46.01 -10.68 -11.97
C THR A 624 46.34 -10.08 -13.34
N GLY A 625 45.88 -8.86 -13.60
CA GLY A 625 46.25 -8.09 -14.79
C GLY A 625 45.44 -6.82 -14.91
N GLU A 626 46.12 -5.68 -15.09
CA GLU A 626 45.57 -4.32 -15.30
C GLU A 626 44.82 -4.15 -16.63
N GLU A 627 44.31 -5.22 -17.25
CA GLU A 627 43.65 -5.14 -18.55
C GLU A 627 42.15 -5.45 -18.40
N ASP A 628 41.35 -4.39 -18.54
CA ASP A 628 39.89 -4.32 -18.64
C ASP A 628 39.12 -4.14 -17.30
N LEU A 629 39.08 -2.88 -16.84
CA LEU A 629 38.29 -2.41 -15.69
C LEU A 629 36.76 -2.46 -15.90
N THR A 630 36.27 -2.88 -17.08
CA THR A 630 34.83 -2.91 -17.35
C THR A 630 34.14 -4.15 -16.75
N PRO A 631 33.11 -3.98 -15.90
CA PRO A 631 32.43 -5.09 -15.26
C PRO A 631 31.66 -5.95 -16.27
N ASN A 632 31.59 -7.25 -16.00
CA ASN A 632 30.70 -8.18 -16.72
C ASN A 632 29.31 -8.14 -16.10
N TYR A 633 28.26 -8.28 -16.92
CA TYR A 633 26.88 -8.32 -16.48
C TYR A 633 26.26 -9.70 -16.74
N LYS A 634 25.38 -10.18 -15.85
CA LYS A 634 24.57 -11.41 -16.03
C LYS A 634 23.46 -11.17 -17.06
N PHE A 635 23.83 -10.84 -18.29
CA PHE A 635 22.95 -10.23 -19.27
C PHE A 635 23.30 -10.70 -20.69
N TYR A 636 22.30 -10.90 -21.55
CA TYR A 636 22.52 -11.41 -22.90
C TYR A 636 23.40 -10.47 -23.74
N PHE A 637 23.14 -9.16 -23.70
CA PHE A 637 23.88 -8.15 -24.49
C PHE A 637 25.12 -7.62 -23.77
N ASN A 638 25.81 -8.48 -23.00
CA ASN A 638 26.97 -8.08 -22.19
C ASN A 638 28.11 -7.49 -23.04
N ASN A 639 28.37 -8.08 -24.21
CA ASN A 639 29.44 -7.61 -25.10
C ASN A 639 29.13 -6.21 -25.63
N GLU A 640 27.90 -5.97 -26.08
CA GLU A 640 27.43 -4.67 -26.55
C GLU A 640 27.44 -3.63 -25.42
N ALA A 641 27.04 -4.03 -24.21
CA ALA A 641 27.07 -3.16 -23.04
C ALA A 641 28.51 -2.76 -22.65
N ARG A 642 29.46 -3.70 -22.72
CA ARG A 642 30.90 -3.44 -22.47
C ARG A 642 31.51 -2.50 -23.50
N MET A 643 31.19 -2.67 -24.78
CA MET A 643 31.66 -1.79 -25.85
C MET A 643 31.20 -0.34 -25.67
N LEU A 644 30.09 -0.12 -24.97
CA LEU A 644 29.52 1.20 -24.69
C LEU A 644 29.85 1.73 -23.28
N ALA A 645 30.65 1.01 -22.49
CA ALA A 645 30.98 1.42 -21.12
C ALA A 645 31.74 2.74 -21.04
N ASN A 646 32.52 3.07 -22.08
CA ASN A 646 33.34 4.28 -22.13
C ASN A 646 32.79 5.34 -23.09
N SER A 647 31.59 5.14 -23.64
CA SER A 647 30.99 6.07 -24.61
C SER A 647 29.94 6.96 -23.93
N ASP A 648 30.28 8.21 -23.68
CA ASP A 648 29.32 9.21 -23.21
C ASP A 648 28.51 9.77 -24.38
N ILE A 649 27.21 9.45 -24.40
CA ILE A 649 26.25 9.96 -25.40
C ILE A 649 25.13 10.69 -24.64
N PRO A 650 25.28 12.00 -24.33
CA PRO A 650 24.39 12.71 -23.41
C PRO A 650 22.91 12.71 -23.81
N LYS A 651 22.61 12.76 -25.13
CA LYS A 651 21.23 12.72 -25.65
C LYS A 651 20.56 11.36 -25.42
N ARG A 652 21.31 10.27 -25.56
CA ARG A 652 20.82 8.91 -25.31
C ARG A 652 20.54 8.73 -23.83
N SER A 653 21.51 9.05 -22.97
CA SER A 653 21.37 8.83 -21.53
C SER A 653 20.22 9.63 -20.94
N LEU A 654 19.96 10.84 -21.42
CA LEU A 654 18.75 11.60 -21.08
C LEU A 654 17.48 10.85 -21.48
N ALA A 655 17.40 10.32 -22.70
CA ALA A 655 16.22 9.59 -23.15
C ALA A 655 15.96 8.35 -22.29
N ILE A 656 17.04 7.66 -21.87
CA ILE A 656 16.95 6.53 -20.94
C ILE A 656 16.45 6.99 -19.57
N ALA A 657 16.98 8.08 -19.02
CA ALA A 657 16.53 8.63 -17.74
C ALA A 657 15.03 9.02 -17.79
N LYS A 658 14.58 9.62 -18.90
CA LYS A 658 13.17 9.95 -19.16
C LYS A 658 12.29 8.69 -19.16
N GLU A 659 12.68 7.64 -19.87
CA GLU A 659 11.97 6.35 -19.89
C GLU A 659 11.88 5.71 -18.51
N LEU A 660 13.01 5.64 -17.79
CA LEU A 660 13.05 5.02 -16.46
C LEU A 660 12.17 5.76 -15.45
N ALA A 661 12.12 7.10 -15.50
CA ALA A 661 11.23 7.88 -14.64
C ALA A 661 9.77 7.48 -14.85
N VAL A 662 9.31 7.35 -16.10
CA VAL A 662 7.94 6.91 -16.43
C VAL A 662 7.68 5.47 -15.97
N LEU A 663 8.66 4.58 -16.14
CA LEU A 663 8.53 3.16 -15.78
C LEU A 663 8.44 2.92 -14.26
N THR A 664 8.96 3.82 -13.43
CA THR A 664 8.82 3.69 -11.96
C THR A 664 7.36 3.74 -11.51
N THR A 665 6.51 4.52 -12.19
CA THR A 665 5.11 4.75 -11.78
C THR A 665 4.06 4.09 -12.68
N ASN A 666 4.36 3.88 -13.96
CA ASN A 666 3.34 3.54 -14.97
C ASN A 666 3.39 2.09 -15.46
N LEU A 667 4.22 1.22 -14.85
CA LEU A 667 4.21 -0.21 -15.17
C LEU A 667 2.86 -0.86 -14.78
N PRO A 668 2.24 -1.62 -15.69
CA PRO A 668 1.00 -2.34 -15.42
C PRO A 668 1.18 -3.35 -14.28
N VAL A 669 0.36 -3.21 -13.25
CA VAL A 669 0.26 -4.15 -12.12
C VAL A 669 -1.19 -4.47 -11.89
N ALA A 670 -1.58 -5.69 -12.21
CA ALA A 670 -2.90 -6.23 -11.93
C ALA A 670 -2.78 -7.69 -11.50
N TRP A 671 -3.82 -8.20 -10.83
CA TRP A 671 -3.92 -9.63 -10.51
C TRP A 671 -3.73 -10.48 -11.77
N ASN A 672 -4.35 -10.08 -12.88
CA ASN A 672 -4.42 -10.86 -14.11
C ASN A 672 -3.08 -10.89 -14.88
N SER A 673 -2.33 -9.80 -14.84
CA SER A 673 -0.99 -9.71 -15.42
C SER A 673 -0.25 -8.51 -14.84
N SER A 674 1.05 -8.66 -14.62
CA SER A 674 1.93 -7.65 -14.05
C SER A 674 3.27 -7.65 -14.76
N ILE A 675 3.87 -6.46 -14.87
CA ILE A 675 5.20 -6.27 -15.45
C ILE A 675 6.15 -5.78 -14.34
N PHE A 676 7.28 -6.46 -14.21
CA PHE A 676 8.34 -6.11 -13.27
C PHE A 676 9.63 -5.79 -14.03
N LEU A 677 10.33 -4.74 -13.61
CA LEU A 677 11.61 -4.31 -14.15
C LEU A 677 12.70 -4.31 -13.09
N ARG A 678 13.90 -4.71 -13.51
CA ARG A 678 15.14 -4.65 -12.74
C ARG A 678 16.19 -3.97 -13.59
N VAL A 679 16.72 -2.86 -13.11
CA VAL A 679 17.69 -2.01 -13.81
C VAL A 679 19.01 -2.06 -13.08
N ASP A 680 20.13 -2.14 -13.81
CA ASP A 680 21.43 -2.12 -13.16
C ASP A 680 21.70 -0.79 -12.42
N GLU A 681 22.27 -0.86 -11.22
CA GLU A 681 22.58 0.34 -10.40
C GLU A 681 23.63 1.25 -11.07
N SER A 682 24.60 0.68 -11.81
CA SER A 682 25.67 1.40 -12.49
C SER A 682 25.33 1.77 -13.94
N ARG A 683 24.57 0.91 -14.62
CA ARG A 683 24.30 0.99 -16.07
C ARG A 683 22.81 0.91 -16.37
N VAL A 684 22.19 2.09 -16.43
CA VAL A 684 20.74 2.26 -16.70
C VAL A 684 20.27 1.73 -18.07
N ASP A 685 21.18 1.40 -18.97
CA ASP A 685 20.92 0.79 -20.28
C ASP A 685 20.82 -0.74 -20.27
N VAL A 686 21.13 -1.37 -19.12
CA VAL A 686 21.01 -2.81 -18.87
C VAL A 686 19.76 -3.08 -18.04
N ILE A 687 18.74 -3.66 -18.67
CA ILE A 687 17.42 -3.86 -18.05
C ILE A 687 16.99 -5.31 -18.20
N LYS A 688 16.46 -5.90 -17.12
CA LYS A 688 15.75 -7.17 -17.16
C LYS A 688 14.27 -6.93 -16.89
N ALA A 689 13.41 -7.59 -17.65
CA ALA A 689 11.96 -7.54 -17.49
C ALA A 689 11.39 -8.92 -17.20
N LEU A 690 10.38 -8.96 -16.33
CA LEU A 690 9.55 -10.13 -16.06
C LEU A 690 8.08 -9.76 -16.31
N ILE A 691 7.43 -10.48 -17.22
CA ILE A 691 6.00 -10.32 -17.52
C ILE A 691 5.28 -11.58 -17.06
N THR A 692 4.23 -11.43 -16.24
CA THR A 692 3.35 -12.56 -15.91
C THR A 692 2.29 -12.73 -17.00
N GLY A 693 2.04 -13.97 -17.43
CA GLY A 693 1.10 -14.23 -18.52
C GLY A 693 -0.33 -13.78 -18.19
N PRO A 694 -1.06 -13.13 -19.13
CA PRO A 694 -2.42 -12.64 -18.90
C PRO A 694 -3.47 -13.74 -18.69
N GLU A 695 -4.53 -13.40 -17.96
CA GLU A 695 -5.71 -14.25 -17.77
C GLU A 695 -6.43 -14.53 -19.10
N GLY A 696 -7.02 -15.72 -19.23
CA GLY A 696 -7.67 -16.17 -20.46
C GLY A 696 -6.73 -16.73 -21.52
N THR A 697 -5.41 -16.65 -21.31
CA THR A 697 -4.40 -17.08 -22.29
C THR A 697 -3.74 -18.40 -21.89
N PRO A 698 -3.15 -19.17 -22.82
CA PRO A 698 -2.34 -20.35 -22.49
C PRO A 698 -1.06 -20.00 -21.71
N TYR A 699 -0.79 -18.71 -21.48
CA TYR A 699 0.36 -18.19 -20.74
C TYR A 699 0.05 -17.88 -19.27
N TYR A 700 -1.22 -17.91 -18.86
CA TYR A 700 -1.68 -17.37 -17.58
C TYR A 700 -0.85 -17.82 -16.38
N ASN A 701 -0.46 -16.87 -15.52
CA ASN A 701 0.39 -17.07 -14.32
C ASN A 701 1.81 -17.63 -14.58
N GLY A 702 2.22 -17.83 -15.84
CA GLY A 702 3.61 -18.11 -16.18
C GLY A 702 4.48 -16.86 -16.05
N CYS A 703 5.73 -17.02 -15.59
CA CYS A 703 6.70 -15.91 -15.52
C CYS A 703 7.63 -15.92 -16.76
N PHE A 704 7.55 -14.89 -17.60
CA PHE A 704 8.32 -14.77 -18.84
C PHE A 704 9.41 -13.70 -18.69
N LEU A 705 10.65 -14.08 -18.98
CA LEU A 705 11.84 -13.26 -18.74
C LEU A 705 12.40 -12.70 -20.04
N PHE A 706 12.76 -11.42 -20.00
CA PHE A 706 13.33 -10.70 -21.14
C PHE A 706 14.55 -9.88 -20.70
N ASP A 707 15.60 -9.94 -21.51
CA ASP A 707 16.75 -9.05 -21.42
C ASP A 707 16.55 -7.90 -22.41
N VAL A 708 16.65 -6.66 -21.94
CA VAL A 708 16.39 -5.43 -22.70
C VAL A 708 17.62 -4.54 -22.65
N PHE A 709 18.21 -4.27 -23.82
CA PHE A 709 19.37 -3.41 -23.97
C PHE A 709 19.04 -2.17 -24.76
N LEU A 710 19.41 -1.01 -24.21
CA LEU A 710 19.19 0.28 -24.85
C LEU A 710 20.45 0.63 -25.66
N GLY A 711 20.46 0.37 -26.97
CA GLY A 711 21.65 0.53 -27.82
C GLY A 711 22.18 1.97 -27.94
N PRO A 712 23.29 2.21 -28.67
CA PRO A 712 23.96 3.53 -28.73
C PRO A 712 23.11 4.64 -29.36
N ASN A 713 22.18 4.26 -30.24
CA ASN A 713 21.24 5.17 -30.90
C ASN A 713 19.83 5.10 -30.28
N TYR A 714 19.70 4.60 -29.05
CA TYR A 714 18.41 4.48 -28.38
C TYR A 714 17.68 5.84 -28.32
N ASN A 715 16.35 5.80 -28.48
CA ASN A 715 15.44 6.92 -28.79
C ASN A 715 15.45 7.40 -30.26
N GLN A 716 16.44 7.02 -31.07
CA GLN A 716 16.40 7.11 -32.53
C GLN A 716 16.14 5.74 -33.18
N SER A 717 16.66 4.68 -32.57
CA SER A 717 16.40 3.29 -32.91
C SER A 717 15.73 2.57 -31.75
N PRO A 718 14.97 1.48 -32.01
CA PRO A 718 14.34 0.70 -30.96
C PRO A 718 15.35 0.03 -30.01
N PRO A 719 14.90 -0.39 -28.81
CA PRO A 719 15.70 -1.21 -27.92
C PRO A 719 15.94 -2.61 -28.49
N SER A 720 17.01 -3.26 -28.06
CA SER A 720 17.24 -4.68 -28.34
C SER A 720 16.59 -5.52 -27.25
N VAL A 721 15.70 -6.43 -27.62
CA VAL A 721 14.98 -7.30 -26.67
C VAL A 721 15.25 -8.77 -26.98
N LYS A 722 15.62 -9.53 -25.95
CA LYS A 722 15.86 -10.98 -26.02
C LYS A 722 14.96 -11.71 -25.05
N TYR A 723 14.23 -12.71 -25.54
CA TYR A 723 13.43 -13.62 -24.72
C TYR A 723 14.30 -14.75 -24.13
N MET A 724 14.21 -14.96 -22.82
CA MET A 724 15.10 -15.86 -22.07
C MET A 724 14.44 -17.17 -21.63
N THR A 725 13.10 -17.24 -21.55
CA THR A 725 12.36 -18.41 -21.05
C THR A 725 12.17 -19.50 -22.12
N THR A 726 13.24 -19.96 -22.77
CA THR A 726 13.15 -20.87 -23.95
C THR A 726 13.49 -22.35 -23.65
N ASN A 727 13.67 -22.69 -22.37
CA ASN A 727 14.13 -24.03 -21.93
C ASN A 727 15.45 -24.48 -22.60
N GLY A 728 16.42 -23.55 -22.68
CA GLY A 728 17.71 -23.80 -23.32
C GLY A 728 17.62 -23.91 -24.84
N GLY A 729 16.75 -23.11 -25.46
CA GLY A 729 16.61 -23.07 -26.92
C GLY A 729 15.66 -24.11 -27.52
N LYS A 730 14.87 -24.80 -26.70
CA LYS A 730 14.04 -25.94 -27.13
C LYS A 730 12.59 -25.58 -27.41
N PHE A 731 12.07 -24.54 -26.78
CA PHE A 731 10.64 -24.22 -26.79
C PHE A 731 10.37 -22.91 -27.53
N ARG A 732 9.52 -22.98 -28.55
CA ARG A 732 8.91 -21.83 -29.23
C ARG A 732 7.52 -21.57 -28.62
N PHE A 733 7.42 -20.57 -27.76
CA PHE A 733 6.19 -20.27 -27.01
C PHE A 733 5.13 -19.52 -27.83
N ASN A 734 5.53 -18.83 -28.88
CA ASN A 734 4.63 -18.05 -29.75
C ASN A 734 5.28 -17.93 -31.14
N PRO A 735 4.52 -17.76 -32.23
CA PRO A 735 5.11 -17.48 -33.53
C PRO A 735 6.07 -16.29 -33.53
N ASN A 736 5.81 -15.29 -32.67
CA ASN A 736 6.65 -14.12 -32.45
C ASN A 736 7.72 -14.29 -31.34
N LEU A 737 7.74 -15.41 -30.60
CA LEU A 737 8.75 -15.75 -29.58
C LEU A 737 9.49 -17.02 -29.98
N TYR A 738 10.65 -16.82 -30.60
CA TYR A 738 11.45 -17.90 -31.17
C TYR A 738 12.19 -18.68 -30.08
N ALA A 739 12.51 -19.94 -30.39
CA ALA A 739 13.26 -20.80 -29.47
C ALA A 739 14.68 -20.25 -29.20
N ASP A 740 15.30 -19.58 -30.18
CA ASP A 740 16.57 -18.88 -30.00
C ASP A 740 16.47 -17.61 -29.14
N GLY A 741 15.26 -17.21 -28.74
CA GLY A 741 14.96 -16.03 -27.94
C GLY A 741 14.72 -14.75 -28.74
N LYS A 742 14.60 -14.81 -30.07
CA LYS A 742 14.21 -13.63 -30.88
C LYS A 742 12.75 -13.24 -30.63
N VAL A 743 12.53 -11.93 -30.47
CA VAL A 743 11.18 -11.33 -30.31
C VAL A 743 10.80 -10.59 -31.60
N CYS A 744 9.66 -10.95 -32.19
CA CYS A 744 9.13 -10.32 -33.39
C CYS A 744 8.03 -9.31 -33.05
N LEU A 745 8.33 -8.02 -33.20
CA LEU A 745 7.39 -6.92 -32.97
C LEU A 745 7.70 -5.79 -33.95
N SER A 746 6.67 -5.15 -34.51
CA SER A 746 6.88 -4.08 -35.50
C SER A 746 7.63 -2.88 -34.90
N LEU A 747 7.33 -2.54 -33.64
CA LEU A 747 8.04 -1.51 -32.88
C LEU A 747 9.53 -1.81 -32.71
N LEU A 748 9.95 -3.08 -32.75
CA LEU A 748 11.36 -3.48 -32.69
C LEU A 748 12.01 -3.55 -34.07
N GLY A 749 11.25 -3.28 -35.15
CA GLY A 749 11.71 -3.46 -36.53
C GLY A 749 11.90 -4.92 -36.94
N THR A 750 11.43 -5.88 -36.13
CA THR A 750 11.60 -7.33 -36.36
C THR A 750 10.36 -7.98 -36.96
N TRP A 751 9.29 -7.21 -37.21
CA TRP A 751 8.04 -7.67 -37.83
C TRP A 751 7.44 -6.59 -38.73
N SER A 752 6.57 -6.98 -39.66
CA SER A 752 5.82 -6.04 -40.51
C SER A 752 4.78 -5.26 -39.70
N GLY A 753 4.76 -3.93 -39.80
CA GLY A 753 3.80 -3.05 -39.12
C GLY A 753 4.36 -1.65 -38.90
N PRO A 754 3.67 -0.78 -38.13
CA PRO A 754 4.22 0.52 -37.74
C PRO A 754 5.51 0.33 -36.94
N GLY A 755 6.59 0.93 -37.43
CA GLY A 755 7.92 0.83 -36.86
C GLY A 755 8.14 1.76 -35.67
N TRP A 756 9.34 1.68 -35.07
CA TRP A 756 9.78 2.63 -34.06
C TRP A 756 9.77 4.07 -34.57
N ILE A 757 9.13 4.98 -33.84
CA ILE A 757 9.11 6.41 -34.15
C ILE A 757 10.08 7.14 -33.20
N PRO A 758 11.18 7.72 -33.70
CA PRO A 758 12.14 8.45 -32.89
C PRO A 758 11.48 9.53 -32.01
N GLY A 759 11.81 9.56 -30.71
CA GLY A 759 11.30 10.56 -29.77
C GLY A 759 9.83 10.40 -29.36
N LYS A 760 9.06 9.47 -29.95
CA LYS A 760 7.64 9.23 -29.61
C LYS A 760 7.38 7.81 -29.09
N SER A 761 8.06 6.81 -29.64
CA SER A 761 7.93 5.43 -29.17
C SER A 761 8.66 5.22 -27.85
N THR A 762 8.09 4.40 -26.96
CA THR A 762 8.65 4.19 -25.61
C THR A 762 8.91 2.72 -25.28
N LEU A 763 9.78 2.45 -24.30
CA LEU A 763 10.00 1.09 -23.81
C LEU A 763 8.74 0.54 -23.14
N LEU A 764 7.95 1.39 -22.47
CA LEU A 764 6.67 1.01 -21.89
C LEU A 764 5.72 0.46 -22.97
N GLN A 765 5.63 1.11 -24.14
CA GLN A 765 4.82 0.63 -25.26
C GLN A 765 5.28 -0.74 -25.76
N VAL A 766 6.59 -0.99 -25.83
CA VAL A 766 7.14 -2.31 -26.21
C VAL A 766 6.72 -3.38 -25.21
N LEU A 767 6.85 -3.13 -23.91
CA LEU A 767 6.48 -4.08 -22.86
C LEU A 767 4.98 -4.39 -22.85
N ILE A 768 4.14 -3.35 -23.00
CA ILE A 768 2.68 -3.51 -23.12
C ILE A 768 2.32 -4.29 -24.39
N SER A 769 2.99 -4.02 -25.52
CA SER A 769 2.74 -4.75 -26.78
C SER A 769 3.09 -6.23 -26.67
N ILE A 770 4.16 -6.59 -25.95
CA ILE A 770 4.48 -8.00 -25.66
C ILE A 770 3.37 -8.63 -24.83
N GLN A 771 2.90 -7.92 -23.79
CA GLN A 771 1.82 -8.40 -22.91
C GLN A 771 0.48 -8.58 -23.66
N SER A 772 0.11 -7.64 -24.54
CA SER A 772 -1.22 -7.62 -25.18
C SER A 772 -1.30 -8.34 -26.53
N MET A 773 -0.25 -8.27 -27.35
CA MET A 773 -0.28 -8.81 -28.72
C MET A 773 0.40 -10.17 -28.85
N ILE A 774 1.44 -10.44 -28.04
CA ILE A 774 2.21 -11.68 -28.14
C ILE A 774 1.65 -12.72 -27.16
N LEU A 775 1.46 -12.35 -25.89
CA LEU A 775 0.87 -13.23 -24.88
C LEU A 775 -0.66 -13.23 -24.97
N CYS A 776 -1.21 -13.55 -26.14
CA CYS A 776 -2.64 -13.57 -26.43
C CYS A 776 -3.30 -14.94 -26.15
N ASP A 777 -4.62 -14.98 -26.26
CA ASP A 777 -5.49 -16.14 -26.06
C ASP A 777 -5.30 -17.24 -27.13
N GLU A 778 -5.26 -16.87 -28.41
CA GLU A 778 -5.04 -17.77 -29.54
C GLU A 778 -3.70 -17.49 -30.25
N PRO A 779 -2.55 -17.92 -29.68
CA PRO A 779 -1.24 -17.62 -30.24
C PRO A 779 -0.98 -18.25 -31.61
N TYR A 780 -1.80 -19.21 -32.03
CA TYR A 780 -1.78 -19.80 -33.37
C TYR A 780 -2.01 -18.76 -34.47
N LEU A 781 -2.85 -17.75 -34.22
CA LEU A 781 -3.24 -16.72 -35.19
C LEU A 781 -2.12 -15.73 -35.51
N ASN A 782 -1.09 -15.68 -34.67
CA ASN A 782 0.07 -14.82 -34.87
C ASN A 782 1.00 -15.32 -36.00
N GLU A 783 0.81 -16.54 -36.50
CA GLU A 783 1.55 -17.03 -37.66
C GLU A 783 1.04 -16.35 -38.95
N PRO A 784 1.93 -15.83 -39.82
CA PRO A 784 1.53 -15.15 -41.04
C PRO A 784 0.61 -16.00 -41.92
N GLY A 785 -0.55 -15.45 -42.26
CA GLY A 785 -1.54 -16.09 -43.12
C GLY A 785 -2.58 -16.94 -42.39
N TRP A 786 -2.53 -17.07 -41.06
CA TRP A 786 -3.48 -17.86 -40.27
C TRP A 786 -4.48 -17.03 -39.45
N ALA A 787 -4.49 -15.71 -39.62
CA ALA A 787 -5.31 -14.77 -38.84
C ALA A 787 -6.82 -15.07 -38.85
N ASN A 788 -7.34 -15.74 -39.89
CA ASN A 788 -8.77 -16.09 -40.03
C ASN A 788 -9.10 -17.52 -39.58
N SER A 789 -8.16 -18.24 -38.95
CA SER A 789 -8.29 -19.66 -38.59
C SER A 789 -8.57 -19.89 -37.10
N GLY A 790 -9.26 -18.93 -36.46
CA GLY A 790 -9.63 -18.99 -35.03
C GLY A 790 -10.52 -20.19 -34.72
N GLY A 791 -10.42 -20.73 -33.50
CA GLY A 791 -11.25 -21.85 -33.04
C GLY A 791 -11.01 -23.20 -33.73
N THR A 792 -10.07 -23.28 -34.69
CA THR A 792 -9.78 -24.55 -35.38
C THR A 792 -9.17 -25.58 -34.41
N PRO A 793 -9.34 -26.90 -34.64
CA PRO A 793 -8.70 -27.93 -33.82
C PRO A 793 -7.18 -27.80 -33.74
N LYS A 794 -6.55 -27.19 -34.76
CA LYS A 794 -5.13 -26.87 -34.77
C LYS A 794 -4.77 -25.73 -33.80
N SER A 795 -5.59 -24.70 -33.70
CA SER A 795 -5.44 -23.62 -32.72
C SER A 795 -5.52 -24.16 -31.30
N ILE A 796 -6.54 -25.00 -31.02
CA ILE A 796 -6.75 -25.62 -29.72
C ILE A 796 -5.55 -26.52 -29.33
N ALA A 797 -5.12 -27.40 -30.23
CA ALA A 797 -3.95 -28.27 -30.01
C ALA A 797 -2.65 -27.46 -29.80
N TYR A 798 -2.51 -26.34 -30.52
CA TYR A 798 -1.38 -25.43 -30.34
C TYR A 798 -1.39 -24.82 -28.93
N SER A 799 -2.55 -24.29 -28.49
CA SER A 799 -2.73 -23.75 -27.14
C SER A 799 -2.51 -24.80 -26.04
N ALA A 800 -2.99 -26.03 -26.21
CA ALA A 800 -2.71 -27.14 -25.30
C ALA A 800 -1.20 -27.41 -25.18
N ASN A 801 -0.49 -27.42 -26.32
CA ASN A 801 0.96 -27.58 -26.33
C ASN A 801 1.69 -26.41 -25.61
N ILE A 802 1.23 -25.17 -25.80
CA ILE A 802 1.77 -24.01 -25.07
C ILE A 802 1.59 -24.18 -23.56
N ARG A 803 0.40 -24.57 -23.08
CA ARG A 803 0.12 -24.77 -21.64
C ARG A 803 1.09 -25.78 -21.01
N ARG A 804 1.36 -26.90 -21.70
CA ARG A 804 2.36 -27.89 -21.27
C ARG A 804 3.75 -27.28 -21.10
N MET A 805 4.20 -26.49 -22.07
CA MET A 805 5.50 -25.81 -22.00
C MET A 805 5.54 -24.74 -20.90
N VAL A 806 4.43 -24.00 -20.68
CA VAL A 806 4.32 -22.96 -19.65
C VAL A 806 4.44 -23.55 -18.26
N VAL A 807 3.67 -24.61 -17.97
CA VAL A 807 3.74 -25.30 -16.67
C VAL A 807 5.15 -25.82 -16.42
N LYS A 808 5.78 -26.44 -17.41
CA LYS A 808 7.11 -27.04 -17.28
C LYS A 808 8.22 -26.01 -17.08
N THR A 809 8.25 -24.94 -17.88
CA THR A 809 9.38 -23.99 -17.89
C THR A 809 9.05 -22.69 -17.16
N ALA A 810 7.98 -22.00 -17.55
CA ALA A 810 7.64 -20.68 -17.03
C ALA A 810 7.06 -20.69 -15.60
N MET A 811 6.61 -21.85 -15.11
CA MET A 811 6.15 -22.04 -13.72
C MET A 811 7.10 -22.95 -12.93
N LEU A 812 7.12 -24.25 -13.24
CA LEU A 812 7.88 -25.25 -12.48
C LEU A 812 9.39 -25.03 -12.57
N GLY A 813 9.93 -24.81 -13.77
CA GLY A 813 11.35 -24.50 -13.98
C GLY A 813 11.79 -23.25 -13.22
N ASN A 814 11.04 -22.16 -13.35
CA ASN A 814 11.27 -20.92 -12.62
C ASN A 814 11.16 -21.07 -11.09
N LEU A 815 10.31 -21.96 -10.57
CA LEU A 815 10.23 -22.23 -9.13
C LEU A 815 11.38 -23.09 -8.61
N LYS A 816 11.82 -24.09 -9.38
CA LYS A 816 12.93 -24.98 -8.99
C LYS A 816 14.27 -24.26 -9.05
N MET A 817 14.50 -23.50 -10.11
CA MET A 817 15.72 -22.75 -10.36
C MET A 817 15.36 -21.31 -10.72
N PRO A 818 14.99 -20.49 -9.73
CA PRO A 818 14.61 -19.11 -10.00
C PRO A 818 15.78 -18.33 -10.59
N PRO A 819 15.61 -17.71 -11.77
CA PRO A 819 16.64 -16.88 -12.37
C PRO A 819 16.87 -15.63 -11.51
N GLU A 820 18.13 -15.27 -11.28
CA GLU A 820 18.46 -14.00 -10.64
C GLU A 820 18.16 -12.82 -11.59
N PRO A 821 17.68 -11.66 -11.09
CA PRO A 821 17.41 -11.30 -9.70
C PRO A 821 15.97 -11.62 -9.22
N TRP A 822 15.24 -12.53 -9.88
CA TRP A 822 13.78 -12.67 -9.75
C TRP A 822 13.28 -13.63 -8.68
N ALA A 823 14.17 -14.24 -7.89
CA ALA A 823 13.80 -15.32 -6.97
C ALA A 823 12.68 -14.94 -5.99
N ASP A 824 12.74 -13.74 -5.43
CA ASP A 824 11.76 -13.29 -4.44
C ASP A 824 10.42 -12.93 -5.08
N VAL A 825 10.46 -12.30 -6.27
CA VAL A 825 9.27 -11.96 -7.07
C VAL A 825 8.54 -13.23 -7.50
N ILE A 826 9.26 -14.19 -8.06
CA ILE A 826 8.72 -15.47 -8.54
C ILE A 826 8.09 -16.25 -7.38
N ARG A 827 8.83 -16.43 -6.28
CA ARG A 827 8.31 -17.17 -5.11
C ARG A 827 7.07 -16.50 -4.52
N THR A 828 7.07 -15.17 -4.41
CA THR A 828 5.94 -14.44 -3.84
C THR A 828 4.72 -14.45 -4.76
N HIS A 829 4.91 -14.29 -6.07
CA HIS A 829 3.83 -14.42 -7.06
C HIS A 829 3.15 -15.78 -6.96
N PHE A 830 3.93 -16.88 -7.02
CA PHE A 830 3.39 -18.23 -6.93
C PHE A 830 2.79 -18.53 -5.54
N ARG A 831 3.33 -17.97 -4.47
CA ARG A 831 2.78 -18.12 -3.10
C ARG A 831 1.42 -17.44 -2.94
N LEU A 832 1.29 -16.18 -3.37
CA LEU A 832 0.05 -15.41 -3.24
C LEU A 832 -1.05 -15.96 -4.16
N LYS A 833 -0.68 -16.37 -5.38
CA LYS A 833 -1.63 -16.92 -6.37
C LYS A 833 -1.83 -18.44 -6.28
N ALA A 834 -1.25 -19.11 -5.28
CA ALA A 834 -1.23 -20.58 -5.21
C ALA A 834 -2.62 -21.23 -5.33
N ARG A 835 -3.67 -20.67 -4.69
CA ARG A 835 -5.05 -21.22 -4.80
C ARG A 835 -5.58 -21.11 -6.24
N SER A 836 -5.50 -19.92 -6.83
CA SER A 836 -5.93 -19.64 -8.21
C SER A 836 -5.17 -20.50 -9.23
N ILE A 837 -3.85 -20.65 -9.04
CA ILE A 837 -3.00 -21.49 -9.91
C ILE A 837 -3.36 -22.97 -9.78
N MET A 838 -3.66 -23.47 -8.58
CA MET A 838 -4.11 -24.86 -8.42
C MET A 838 -5.39 -25.14 -9.23
N THR A 839 -6.37 -24.24 -9.17
CA THR A 839 -7.62 -24.34 -9.95
C THR A 839 -7.36 -24.26 -11.45
N GLN A 840 -6.48 -23.36 -11.89
CA GLN A 840 -6.06 -23.27 -13.29
C GLN A 840 -5.42 -24.57 -13.77
N LEU A 841 -4.55 -25.18 -12.98
CA LEU A 841 -3.88 -26.43 -13.33
C LEU A 841 -4.87 -27.60 -13.45
N ASP A 842 -5.90 -27.65 -12.59
CA ASP A 842 -6.98 -28.65 -12.71
C ASP A 842 -7.77 -28.47 -14.00
N LYS A 843 -8.13 -27.23 -14.34
CA LYS A 843 -8.81 -26.90 -15.60
C LYS A 843 -7.95 -27.28 -16.81
N TRP A 844 -6.68 -26.90 -16.84
CA TRP A 844 -5.79 -27.21 -17.96
C TRP A 844 -5.50 -28.70 -18.09
N LEU A 845 -5.46 -29.45 -16.99
CA LEU A 845 -5.31 -30.90 -17.02
C LEU A 845 -6.56 -31.60 -17.58
N ALA A 846 -7.76 -31.07 -17.29
CA ALA A 846 -9.01 -31.59 -17.85
C ALA A 846 -9.15 -31.30 -19.35
N GLU A 847 -8.61 -30.18 -19.83
CA GLU A 847 -8.62 -29.77 -21.24
C GLU A 847 -7.45 -30.34 -22.07
N ASP A 848 -6.55 -31.14 -21.48
CA ASP A 848 -5.35 -31.65 -22.17
C ASP A 848 -5.70 -32.76 -23.18
N ASP A 849 -5.13 -32.68 -24.37
CA ASP A 849 -5.33 -33.66 -25.46
C ASP A 849 -4.46 -34.92 -25.34
N GLY A 850 -3.60 -35.02 -24.32
CA GLY A 850 -2.70 -36.16 -24.11
C GLY A 850 -1.54 -36.26 -25.11
N ALA A 851 -1.42 -35.32 -26.06
CA ALA A 851 -0.39 -35.33 -27.09
C ALA A 851 1.00 -35.00 -26.49
N PRO A 852 2.11 -35.53 -27.06
CA PRO A 852 3.45 -35.23 -26.59
C PRO A 852 3.76 -33.73 -26.72
N THR A 853 4.57 -33.20 -25.80
CA THR A 853 5.02 -31.80 -25.86
C THR A 853 5.97 -31.61 -27.05
N VAL A 854 5.62 -30.72 -27.97
CA VAL A 854 6.40 -30.41 -29.17
C VAL A 854 7.09 -29.04 -28.99
N GLY A 855 8.42 -29.02 -29.13
CA GLY A 855 9.21 -27.79 -28.93
C GLY A 855 9.13 -26.77 -30.07
N ASP A 856 9.01 -27.25 -31.31
CA ASP A 856 8.77 -26.42 -32.49
C ASP A 856 7.27 -26.37 -32.77
N GLY A 857 6.65 -25.20 -32.57
CA GLY A 857 5.22 -24.99 -32.81
C GLY A 857 4.74 -25.61 -34.13
N ALA A 858 4.12 -26.79 -34.04
CA ALA A 858 3.29 -27.50 -35.02
C ALA A 858 3.72 -27.63 -36.51
N TYR A 859 4.98 -27.42 -36.91
CA TYR A 859 5.35 -27.40 -38.34
C TYR A 859 5.76 -28.73 -38.99
N ASN A 860 5.91 -29.84 -38.25
CA ASN A 860 6.30 -31.12 -38.85
C ASN A 860 5.55 -32.32 -38.26
N GLN A 861 4.36 -32.62 -38.78
CA GLN A 861 3.77 -33.95 -38.61
C GLN A 861 4.42 -34.93 -39.60
N ARG A 862 5.44 -35.65 -39.12
CA ARG A 862 5.77 -37.01 -39.58
C ARG A 862 6.58 -37.73 -38.50
N SER A 863 5.90 -38.14 -37.44
CA SER A 863 6.30 -39.30 -36.64
C SER A 863 5.10 -39.84 -35.88
N THR A 864 4.72 -41.06 -36.23
CA THR A 864 3.78 -41.92 -35.53
C THR A 864 4.20 -42.08 -34.07
N ALA A 865 3.42 -41.56 -33.13
CA ALA A 865 3.70 -41.65 -31.71
C ALA A 865 3.29 -43.02 -31.15
N THR A 866 4.29 -43.83 -30.78
CA THR A 866 4.11 -45.00 -29.91
C THR A 866 4.07 -44.56 -28.44
N GLY A 867 2.88 -44.57 -27.85
CA GLY A 867 2.60 -44.94 -26.44
C GLY A 867 3.48 -44.45 -25.29
N SER A 868 3.89 -43.17 -25.23
CA SER A 868 4.48 -42.59 -24.01
C SER A 868 3.69 -41.37 -23.57
N SER A 869 3.35 -41.27 -22.28
CA SER A 869 2.65 -40.12 -21.69
C SER A 869 3.43 -38.82 -21.91
N ASN A 870 2.72 -37.70 -22.04
CA ASN A 870 3.30 -36.38 -22.33
C ASN A 870 3.97 -35.70 -21.12
N GLY A 871 4.01 -36.37 -19.96
CA GLY A 871 4.60 -35.88 -18.70
C GLY A 871 3.85 -34.72 -18.04
N PHE A 872 2.75 -34.23 -18.64
CA PHE A 872 2.06 -33.03 -18.17
C PHE A 872 1.41 -33.22 -16.80
N ALA A 873 0.75 -34.36 -16.57
CA ALA A 873 0.15 -34.69 -15.28
C ALA A 873 1.20 -34.77 -14.15
N GLU A 874 2.41 -35.24 -14.45
CA GLU A 874 3.53 -35.28 -13.50
C GLU A 874 4.04 -33.87 -13.18
N ASP A 875 4.24 -33.05 -14.21
CA ASP A 875 4.66 -31.64 -14.07
C ASP A 875 3.61 -30.84 -13.25
N VAL A 876 2.31 -31.08 -13.46
CA VAL A 876 1.20 -30.48 -12.69
C VAL A 876 1.22 -30.94 -11.23
N ALA A 877 1.36 -32.24 -10.98
CA ALA A 877 1.39 -32.80 -9.62
C ALA A 877 2.59 -32.26 -8.82
N GLU A 878 3.77 -32.16 -9.45
CA GLU A 878 4.96 -31.62 -8.82
C GLU A 878 4.80 -30.12 -8.53
N LEU A 879 4.25 -29.35 -9.47
CA LEU A 879 3.98 -27.93 -9.27
C LEU A 879 3.01 -27.70 -8.09
N LYS A 880 1.93 -28.48 -8.01
CA LYS A 880 0.99 -28.43 -6.88
C LYS A 880 1.67 -28.75 -5.55
N ALA A 881 2.56 -29.73 -5.51
CA ALA A 881 3.33 -30.06 -4.32
C ALA A 881 4.25 -28.90 -3.88
N LEU A 882 4.92 -28.23 -4.82
CA LEU A 882 5.75 -27.06 -4.53
C LEU A 882 4.93 -25.86 -4.06
N LEU A 883 3.78 -25.58 -4.68
CA LEU A 883 2.86 -24.52 -4.24
C LEU A 883 2.35 -24.76 -2.82
N THR A 884 2.00 -26.01 -2.51
CA THR A 884 1.60 -26.42 -1.15
C THR A 884 2.73 -26.21 -0.15
N ARG A 885 3.97 -26.54 -0.52
CA ARG A 885 5.16 -26.31 0.32
C ARG A 885 5.46 -24.82 0.52
N LEU A 886 5.29 -24.00 -0.51
CA LEU A 886 5.45 -22.54 -0.44
C LEU A 886 4.41 -21.89 0.48
N GLN A 887 3.17 -22.40 0.47
CA GLN A 887 2.14 -22.01 1.44
C GLN A 887 2.46 -22.52 2.86
N ALA A 888 3.05 -23.71 2.99
CA ALA A 888 3.46 -24.30 4.26
C ALA A 888 4.79 -23.76 4.82
N GLY A 889 5.39 -22.73 4.22
CA GLY A 889 6.69 -22.15 4.58
C GLY A 889 6.73 -21.37 5.91
N ARG A 890 6.11 -21.88 6.99
CA ARG A 890 6.32 -21.45 8.39
C ARG A 890 7.02 -22.59 9.17
N PRO A 891 7.92 -22.28 10.14
CA PRO A 891 9.01 -23.16 10.56
C PRO A 891 8.56 -24.53 11.10
N LEU A 892 9.18 -25.56 10.52
CA LEU A 892 9.11 -27.01 10.79
C LEU A 892 9.42 -27.45 12.25
N ILE A 893 9.50 -26.52 13.21
CA ILE A 893 9.89 -26.81 14.60
C ILE A 893 8.72 -27.43 15.40
N PHE A 894 7.48 -27.33 14.92
CA PHE A 894 6.30 -27.80 15.66
C PHE A 894 5.75 -29.18 15.22
N LEU A 895 6.23 -29.73 14.09
CA LEU A 895 5.79 -31.03 13.58
C LEU A 895 6.08 -32.17 14.57
N SER A 896 7.17 -32.04 15.35
CA SER A 896 7.58 -33.07 16.31
C SER A 896 6.74 -33.10 17.59
N THR A 897 6.14 -31.98 18.01
CA THR A 897 5.52 -31.88 19.34
C THR A 897 4.12 -32.48 19.35
N ARG A 898 3.32 -32.29 18.28
CA ARG A 898 2.00 -32.93 18.14
C ARG A 898 2.11 -34.40 17.73
N ALA A 899 3.01 -34.74 16.79
CA ALA A 899 3.21 -36.12 16.38
C ALA A 899 3.76 -37.02 17.52
N ALA A 900 4.49 -36.46 18.48
CA ALA A 900 4.90 -37.16 19.70
C ALA A 900 3.75 -37.41 20.69
N VAL A 901 2.65 -36.64 20.62
CA VAL A 901 1.52 -36.71 21.56
C VAL A 901 0.39 -37.60 21.01
N GLU A 902 0.20 -37.67 19.68
CA GLU A 902 -0.80 -38.54 19.03
C GLU A 902 -0.37 -40.02 18.92
N THR A 903 0.93 -40.34 19.01
CA THR A 903 1.44 -41.73 19.08
C THR A 903 0.90 -42.52 20.28
N LYS A 904 0.23 -41.87 21.25
CA LYS A 904 -0.26 -42.49 22.48
C LYS A 904 -1.58 -43.24 22.38
N LYS A 905 -2.42 -43.06 21.34
CA LYS A 905 -3.76 -43.70 21.32
C LYS A 905 -3.91 -44.92 20.38
N GLU A 906 -3.07 -45.10 19.36
CA GLU A 906 -3.35 -46.13 18.33
C GLU A 906 -2.15 -46.93 17.80
N HIS A 907 -0.98 -46.95 18.46
CA HIS A 907 0.23 -47.63 17.93
C HIS A 907 0.61 -47.19 16.48
N LYS A 908 0.31 -45.95 16.10
CA LYS A 908 0.64 -45.38 14.78
C LYS A 908 2.03 -44.73 14.77
N THR A 909 2.71 -44.79 13.64
CA THR A 909 4.01 -44.12 13.45
C THR A 909 3.86 -42.60 13.34
N THR A 910 4.93 -41.84 13.64
CA THR A 910 4.94 -40.36 13.59
C THR A 910 4.49 -39.81 12.22
N TYR A 911 4.79 -40.55 11.14
CA TYR A 911 4.37 -40.21 9.78
C TYR A 911 2.85 -40.33 9.60
N GLU A 912 2.26 -41.45 10.06
CA GLU A 912 0.83 -41.70 9.95
C GLU A 912 0.00 -40.69 10.75
N ALA A 913 0.47 -40.28 11.93
CA ALA A 913 -0.17 -39.25 12.74
C ALA A 913 -0.19 -37.87 12.04
N VAL A 914 0.93 -37.47 11.43
CA VAL A 914 1.02 -36.21 10.67
C VAL A 914 0.08 -36.22 9.47
N VAL A 915 0.01 -37.34 8.74
CA VAL A 915 -0.90 -37.49 7.60
C VAL A 915 -2.36 -37.44 8.03
N ASP A 916 -2.72 -38.03 9.18
CA ASP A 916 -4.08 -38.01 9.72
C ASP A 916 -4.49 -36.58 10.16
N ILE A 917 -3.60 -35.81 10.79
CA ILE A 917 -3.86 -34.40 11.13
C ILE A 917 -4.08 -33.57 9.86
N ILE A 918 -3.23 -33.74 8.85
CA ILE A 918 -3.35 -33.00 7.58
C ILE A 918 -4.68 -33.34 6.89
N LYS A 919 -5.13 -34.60 6.96
CA LYS A 919 -6.42 -35.03 6.40
C LYS A 919 -7.62 -34.50 7.18
N ARG A 920 -7.53 -34.34 8.49
CA ARG A 920 -8.65 -33.92 9.36
C ARG A 920 -8.78 -32.41 9.52
N GLU A 921 -7.67 -31.70 9.70
CA GLU A 921 -7.64 -30.28 10.07
C GLU A 921 -6.96 -29.40 9.00
N GLY A 922 -6.52 -30.00 7.89
CA GLY A 922 -5.70 -29.33 6.88
C GLY A 922 -4.30 -28.97 7.40
N ILE A 923 -3.51 -28.33 6.54
CA ILE A 923 -2.14 -27.89 6.87
C ILE A 923 -2.15 -26.81 7.95
N VAL A 924 -3.18 -25.95 7.98
CA VAL A 924 -3.37 -24.91 9.01
C VAL A 924 -3.57 -25.54 10.39
N GLY A 925 -4.15 -26.74 10.47
CA GLY A 925 -4.23 -27.54 11.68
C GLY A 925 -2.87 -27.77 12.34
N LEU A 926 -1.79 -27.92 11.57
CA LEU A 926 -0.43 -28.08 12.11
C LEU A 926 0.10 -26.85 12.85
N TYR A 927 -0.45 -25.66 12.56
CA TYR A 927 -0.03 -24.37 13.12
C TYR A 927 -0.96 -23.84 14.24
N SER A 928 -2.04 -24.57 14.52
CA SER A 928 -2.97 -24.21 15.59
C SER A 928 -2.28 -24.25 16.97
N GLY A 929 -2.28 -23.11 17.67
CA GLY A 929 -1.56 -22.93 18.95
C GLY A 929 -0.15 -22.32 18.81
N LEU A 930 0.26 -21.88 17.62
CA LEU A 930 1.54 -21.20 17.41
C LEU A 930 1.62 -19.87 18.20
N ASN A 931 0.56 -19.07 18.20
CA ASN A 931 0.55 -17.77 18.88
C ASN A 931 0.77 -17.89 20.40
N SER A 932 0.13 -18.88 21.04
CA SER A 932 0.34 -19.15 22.48
C SER A 932 1.74 -19.69 22.76
N SER A 933 2.28 -20.51 21.85
CA SER A 933 3.64 -21.05 21.97
C SER A 933 4.71 -19.96 21.81
N LEU A 934 4.55 -19.04 20.86
CA LEU A 934 5.47 -17.93 20.62
C LEU A 934 5.48 -16.95 21.79
N LEU A 935 4.30 -16.59 22.32
CA LEU A 935 4.19 -15.76 23.52
C LEU A 935 4.89 -16.43 24.71
N GLY A 936 4.69 -17.74 24.89
CA GLY A 936 5.37 -18.51 25.94
C GLY A 936 6.89 -18.52 25.80
N ILE A 937 7.41 -18.66 24.57
CA ILE A 937 8.85 -18.63 24.29
C ILE A 937 9.43 -17.24 24.56
N ALA A 938 8.76 -16.17 24.12
CA ALA A 938 9.20 -14.80 24.32
C ALA A 938 9.31 -14.46 25.82
N VAL A 939 8.27 -14.78 26.60
CA VAL A 939 8.27 -14.57 28.05
C VAL A 939 9.34 -15.41 28.73
N THR A 940 9.49 -16.68 28.35
CA THR A 940 10.49 -17.59 28.93
C THR A 940 11.92 -17.07 28.68
N ASN A 941 12.23 -16.64 27.45
CA ASN A 941 13.55 -16.11 27.11
C ASN A 941 13.81 -14.76 27.80
N GLY A 942 12.83 -13.86 27.83
CA GLY A 942 12.96 -12.56 28.50
C GLY A 942 13.27 -12.70 29.99
N VAL A 943 12.52 -13.55 30.70
CA VAL A 943 12.75 -13.85 32.12
C VAL A 943 14.12 -14.50 32.32
N TYR A 944 14.50 -15.46 31.48
CA TYR A 944 15.80 -16.13 31.58
C TYR A 944 16.97 -15.15 31.47
N TYR A 945 17.00 -14.31 30.43
CA TYR A 945 18.10 -13.37 30.24
C TYR A 945 18.14 -12.28 31.32
N TYR A 946 16.99 -11.81 31.79
CA TYR A 946 16.91 -10.85 32.90
C TYR A 946 17.57 -11.41 34.18
N PHE A 947 17.15 -12.59 34.63
CA PHE A 947 17.72 -13.21 35.82
C PHE A 947 19.18 -13.63 35.61
N TYR A 948 19.54 -14.10 34.42
CA TYR A 948 20.91 -14.46 34.09
C TYR A 948 21.86 -13.26 34.20
N GLU A 949 21.53 -12.13 33.57
CA GLU A 949 22.35 -10.91 33.63
C GLU A 949 22.37 -10.29 35.03
N ARG A 950 21.25 -10.37 35.78
CA ARG A 950 21.21 -9.92 37.18
C ARG A 950 22.13 -10.75 38.07
N THR A 951 22.05 -12.08 38.00
CA THR A 951 22.93 -12.98 38.78
C THR A 951 24.39 -12.83 38.34
N ARG A 952 24.65 -12.74 37.04
CA ARG A 952 25.97 -12.46 36.47
C ARG A 952 26.56 -11.16 37.02
N GLY A 953 25.77 -10.09 37.05
CA GLY A 953 26.18 -8.79 37.56
C GLY A 953 26.49 -8.79 39.06
N LEU A 954 25.74 -9.56 39.86
CA LEU A 954 26.00 -9.72 41.30
C LEU A 954 27.30 -10.50 41.56
N VAL A 955 27.54 -11.57 40.80
CA VAL A 955 28.77 -12.39 40.91
C VAL A 955 30.00 -11.57 40.51
N LEU A 956 29.92 -10.76 39.45
CA LEU A 956 31.01 -9.88 39.03
C LEU A 956 31.26 -8.75 40.02
N LYS A 957 30.22 -8.18 40.65
CA LYS A 957 30.37 -7.15 41.70
C LYS A 957 31.00 -7.69 42.98
N ALA A 958 30.75 -8.95 43.32
CA ALA A 958 31.32 -9.61 44.49
C ALA A 958 32.82 -9.96 44.31
N ARG A 959 33.37 -9.83 43.09
CA ARG A 959 34.74 -10.22 42.77
C ARG A 959 35.55 -9.06 42.21
N THR A 960 36.50 -8.55 42.99
CA THR A 960 37.45 -7.54 42.54
C THR A 960 38.52 -8.17 41.63
N GLY A 961 38.45 -7.91 40.32
CA GLY A 961 39.59 -8.09 39.40
C GLY A 961 39.47 -9.06 38.21
N SER A 962 38.31 -9.66 37.91
CA SER A 962 38.14 -10.50 36.70
C SER A 962 37.09 -9.94 35.73
N LYS A 963 37.39 -9.93 34.41
CA LYS A 963 36.49 -9.49 33.34
C LYS A 963 35.47 -10.56 32.88
N GLY A 964 35.46 -11.75 33.47
CA GLY A 964 34.56 -12.84 33.06
C GLY A 964 34.26 -13.87 34.17
N LEU A 965 33.14 -14.58 34.01
CA LEU A 965 32.73 -15.67 34.90
C LEU A 965 33.51 -16.94 34.57
N SER A 966 33.87 -17.69 35.60
CA SER A 966 34.31 -19.08 35.45
C SER A 966 33.17 -19.95 34.93
N THR A 967 33.50 -21.12 34.37
CA THR A 967 32.52 -22.09 33.88
C THR A 967 31.54 -22.54 34.98
N LEU A 968 32.03 -22.72 36.21
CA LEU A 968 31.20 -23.07 37.37
C LEU A 968 30.27 -21.91 37.78
N GLU A 969 30.77 -20.67 37.82
CA GLU A 969 29.95 -19.50 38.14
C GLU A 969 28.87 -19.26 37.06
N ALA A 970 29.20 -19.45 35.78
CA ALA A 970 28.26 -19.34 34.67
C ALA A 970 27.18 -20.44 34.71
N MET A 971 27.55 -21.66 35.13
CA MET A 971 26.60 -22.76 35.35
C MET A 971 25.66 -22.48 36.53
N LEU A 972 26.18 -21.91 37.64
CA LEU A 972 25.37 -21.51 38.79
C LEU A 972 24.42 -20.35 38.44
N ALA A 973 24.90 -19.34 37.71
CA ALA A 973 24.05 -18.26 37.20
C ALA A 973 22.96 -18.78 36.26
N GLY A 974 23.30 -19.73 35.38
CA GLY A 974 22.35 -20.42 34.52
C GLY A 974 21.32 -21.26 35.28
N LEU A 975 21.71 -21.91 36.38
CA LEU A 975 20.80 -22.68 37.24
C LEU A 975 19.79 -21.77 37.96
N ILE A 976 20.24 -20.64 38.51
CA ILE A 976 19.40 -19.66 39.20
C ILE A 976 18.40 -19.05 38.21
N ALA A 977 18.90 -18.59 37.05
CA ALA A 977 18.08 -18.02 35.99
C ALA A 977 17.06 -19.04 35.45
N GLY A 978 17.50 -20.27 35.19
CA GLY A 978 16.62 -21.35 34.71
C GLY A 978 15.55 -21.75 35.74
N SER A 979 15.87 -21.73 37.04
CA SER A 979 14.92 -22.03 38.11
C SER A 979 13.87 -20.93 38.25
N ALA A 980 14.27 -19.65 38.25
CA ALA A 980 13.35 -18.51 38.28
C ALA A 980 12.43 -18.51 37.04
N THR A 981 13.01 -18.76 35.87
CA THR A 981 12.25 -18.89 34.60
C THR A 981 11.22 -20.01 34.68
N THR A 982 11.61 -21.16 35.24
CA THR A 982 10.70 -22.31 35.35
C THR A 982 9.53 -22.01 36.29
N ILE A 983 9.74 -21.33 37.41
CA ILE A 983 8.68 -20.96 38.36
C ILE A 983 7.67 -19.99 37.71
N ILE A 984 8.17 -19.00 36.97
CA ILE A 984 7.35 -17.96 36.34
C ILE A 984 6.63 -18.47 35.09
N SER A 985 7.28 -19.32 34.29
CA SER A 985 6.72 -19.82 33.02
C SER A 985 5.86 -21.08 33.18
N ASN A 986 5.91 -21.81 34.31
CA ASN A 986 5.16 -23.06 34.48
C ASN A 986 3.65 -22.93 34.22
N PRO A 987 2.94 -21.87 34.68
CA PRO A 987 1.54 -21.64 34.37
C PRO A 987 1.23 -21.63 32.86
N ILE A 988 2.10 -21.00 32.06
CA ILE A 988 1.95 -20.90 30.61
C ILE A 988 2.05 -22.31 29.98
N TRP A 989 3.03 -23.09 30.41
CA TRP A 989 3.24 -24.46 29.92
C TRP A 989 2.11 -25.41 30.35
N VAL A 990 1.51 -25.22 31.53
CA VAL A 990 0.34 -25.99 31.98
C VAL A 990 -0.89 -25.66 31.13
N VAL A 991 -1.16 -24.38 30.84
CA VAL A 991 -2.27 -23.96 29.96
C VAL A 991 -2.09 -24.54 28.56
N GLN A 992 -0.88 -24.44 28.01
CA GLN A 992 -0.55 -24.98 26.68
C GLN A 992 -0.74 -26.50 26.61
N THR A 993 -0.24 -27.23 27.62
CA THR A 993 -0.37 -28.70 27.69
C THR A 993 -1.83 -29.11 27.89
N THR A 994 -2.59 -28.36 28.70
CA THR A 994 -4.02 -28.61 28.92
C THR A 994 -4.85 -28.36 27.67
N GLN A 995 -4.55 -27.30 26.92
CA GLN A 995 -5.22 -27.00 25.64
C GLN A 995 -4.95 -28.09 24.59
N ALA A 996 -3.73 -28.64 24.57
CA ALA A 996 -3.35 -29.76 23.71
C ALA A 996 -4.05 -31.08 24.09
N VAL A 997 -4.45 -31.26 25.36
CA VAL A 997 -5.16 -32.46 25.84
C VAL A 997 -6.68 -32.30 25.79
N TYR A 998 -7.21 -31.08 25.91
CA TYR A 998 -8.65 -30.79 25.85
C TYR A 998 -9.31 -31.28 24.55
N THR A 999 -8.57 -31.24 23.43
CA THR A 999 -8.99 -31.77 22.12
C THR A 999 -9.13 -33.30 22.09
N MET A 1000 -8.66 -34.03 23.10
CA MET A 1000 -8.64 -35.51 23.12
C MET A 1000 -9.77 -36.19 23.90
N ASN A 1001 -10.52 -35.45 24.75
CA ASN A 1001 -11.48 -36.01 25.71
C ASN A 1001 -12.97 -35.89 25.32
N GLN A 1002 -13.31 -35.31 24.17
CA GLN A 1002 -14.68 -35.39 23.65
C GLN A 1002 -14.83 -36.64 22.76
N GLN A 1003 -15.14 -37.78 23.37
CA GLN A 1003 -15.85 -38.87 22.69
C GLN A 1003 -17.34 -38.68 22.96
N PRO A 1004 -18.22 -38.64 21.94
CA PRO A 1004 -19.67 -38.72 22.19
C PRO A 1004 -20.02 -40.10 22.74
N ALA A 1005 -20.82 -40.17 23.79
CA ALA A 1005 -21.44 -41.41 24.24
C ALA A 1005 -22.35 -41.97 23.14
N PRO A 1006 -22.48 -43.31 22.99
CA PRO A 1006 -23.37 -43.90 22.00
C PRO A 1006 -24.84 -43.71 22.45
N SER A 1007 -25.59 -42.87 21.74
CA SER A 1007 -27.05 -42.76 21.88
C SER A 1007 -27.74 -43.74 20.93
N PRO A 1008 -28.78 -44.49 21.37
CA PRO A 1008 -29.46 -45.46 20.55
C PRO A 1008 -30.66 -44.82 19.84
N SER A 1009 -30.44 -44.20 18.69
CA SER A 1009 -31.50 -43.98 17.69
C SER A 1009 -30.86 -43.55 16.37
N GLY A 1010 -31.11 -44.35 15.33
CA GLY A 1010 -30.54 -44.17 14.00
C GLY A 1010 -31.20 -43.03 13.25
N GLU A 1011 -30.47 -41.93 13.09
CA GLU A 1011 -30.69 -40.93 12.05
C GLU A 1011 -29.35 -40.51 11.44
N SER A 1012 -29.41 -40.14 10.16
CA SER A 1012 -28.36 -40.04 9.15
C SER A 1012 -27.13 -39.19 9.50
N GLN A 1013 -25.95 -39.73 9.20
CA GLN A 1013 -24.64 -39.08 9.32
C GLN A 1013 -24.34 -38.19 8.11
N SER A 1014 -24.74 -36.92 8.15
CA SER A 1014 -24.11 -35.88 7.32
C SER A 1014 -23.72 -34.68 8.19
N GLU A 1015 -22.45 -34.27 8.05
CA GLU A 1015 -21.91 -32.96 8.44
C GLU A 1015 -22.10 -32.52 9.91
N ARG A 1016 -21.24 -33.00 10.81
CA ARG A 1016 -20.93 -32.30 12.08
C ARG A 1016 -19.52 -31.73 12.05
N ARG A 1017 -19.41 -30.39 12.04
CA ARG A 1017 -18.14 -29.63 12.13
C ARG A 1017 -17.37 -30.00 13.41
N PRO A 1018 -16.03 -30.11 13.39
CA PRO A 1018 -15.25 -30.29 14.61
C PRO A 1018 -15.42 -29.05 15.51
N ALA A 1019 -15.74 -29.26 16.79
CA ALA A 1019 -15.95 -28.20 17.76
C ALA A 1019 -14.74 -27.25 17.84
N ALA A 1020 -14.99 -25.94 17.69
CA ALA A 1020 -13.95 -24.91 17.74
C ALA A 1020 -13.20 -24.95 19.08
N ARG A 1021 -11.86 -24.90 19.02
CA ARG A 1021 -11.00 -25.00 20.21
C ARG A 1021 -11.21 -23.80 21.15
N PRO A 1022 -11.22 -24.01 22.48
CA PRO A 1022 -11.30 -22.90 23.42
C PRO A 1022 -10.02 -22.04 23.34
N GLY A 1023 -10.19 -20.72 23.36
CA GLY A 1023 -9.09 -19.76 23.50
C GLY A 1023 -8.42 -19.83 24.87
N ILE A 1024 -7.26 -19.18 25.01
CA ILE A 1024 -6.41 -19.18 26.22
C ILE A 1024 -7.21 -18.84 27.49
N LEU A 1025 -8.05 -17.80 27.43
CA LEU A 1025 -8.91 -17.36 28.53
C LEU A 1025 -9.92 -18.43 28.97
N LYS A 1026 -10.54 -19.12 28.01
CA LYS A 1026 -11.47 -20.22 28.28
C LYS A 1026 -10.74 -21.43 28.90
N THR A 1027 -9.51 -21.71 28.48
CA THR A 1027 -8.68 -22.78 29.09
C THR A 1027 -8.24 -22.41 30.50
N ILE A 1028 -7.86 -21.15 30.76
CA ILE A 1028 -7.53 -20.66 32.11
C ILE A 1028 -8.74 -20.79 33.03
N GLN A 1029 -9.92 -20.36 32.57
CA GLN A 1029 -11.17 -20.49 33.33
C GLN A 1029 -11.54 -21.95 33.60
N TYR A 1030 -11.31 -22.85 32.63
CA TYR A 1030 -11.52 -24.29 32.81
C TYR A 1030 -10.60 -24.88 33.89
N ILE A 1031 -9.30 -24.56 33.86
CA ILE A 1031 -8.33 -25.03 34.87
C ILE A 1031 -8.70 -24.48 36.25
N LEU A 1032 -9.02 -23.18 36.33
CA LEU A 1032 -9.38 -22.53 37.59
C LEU A 1032 -10.64 -23.15 38.22
N ARG A 1033 -11.68 -23.42 37.42
CA ARG A 1033 -12.93 -24.03 37.89
C ARG A 1033 -12.80 -25.51 38.27
N LYS A 1034 -11.99 -26.28 37.53
CA LYS A 1034 -11.88 -27.73 37.74
C LYS A 1034 -10.89 -28.10 38.84
N ASP A 1035 -9.77 -27.40 38.89
CA ASP A 1035 -8.56 -27.85 39.56
C ASP A 1035 -7.94 -26.79 40.50
N GLY A 1036 -8.48 -25.57 40.52
CA GLY A 1036 -8.04 -24.46 41.37
C GLY A 1036 -6.73 -23.78 40.92
N ILE A 1037 -6.29 -22.77 41.68
CA ILE A 1037 -5.11 -21.95 41.33
C ILE A 1037 -3.78 -22.71 41.44
N THR A 1038 -3.70 -23.72 42.31
CA THR A 1038 -2.50 -24.56 42.47
C THR A 1038 -2.25 -25.45 41.25
N ALA A 1039 -3.25 -25.64 40.39
CA ALA A 1039 -3.14 -26.42 39.16
C ALA A 1039 -2.12 -25.86 38.17
N PHE A 1040 -1.95 -24.53 38.13
CA PHE A 1040 -1.00 -23.85 37.24
C PHE A 1040 0.48 -24.19 37.55
N TRP A 1041 0.77 -24.71 38.75
CA TRP A 1041 2.10 -25.16 39.15
C TRP A 1041 2.29 -26.69 39.16
N ARG A 1042 1.35 -27.43 38.56
CA ARG A 1042 1.51 -28.88 38.36
C ARG A 1042 2.74 -29.18 37.51
N GLY A 1043 3.50 -30.19 37.92
CA GLY A 1043 4.74 -30.58 37.24
C GLY A 1043 5.95 -29.68 37.51
N LEU A 1044 5.86 -28.70 38.42
CA LEU A 1044 6.96 -27.79 38.76
C LEU A 1044 8.19 -28.54 39.31
N GLY A 1045 8.00 -29.54 40.17
CA GLY A 1045 9.10 -30.33 40.76
C GLY A 1045 10.01 -30.99 39.70
N PRO A 1046 9.47 -31.84 38.81
CA PRO A 1046 10.23 -32.37 37.69
C PRO A 1046 10.80 -31.28 36.76
N ALA A 1047 10.08 -30.17 36.55
CA ALA A 1047 10.55 -29.08 35.70
C ALA A 1047 11.79 -28.37 36.25
N LEU A 1048 11.89 -28.20 37.57
CA LEU A 1048 13.07 -27.63 38.24
C LEU A 1048 14.30 -28.53 38.09
N VAL A 1049 14.12 -29.85 38.20
CA VAL A 1049 15.22 -30.82 37.93
C VAL A 1049 15.68 -30.71 36.48
N LEU A 1050 14.76 -30.50 35.53
CA LEU A 1050 15.08 -30.38 34.11
C LEU A 1050 15.88 -29.11 33.74
N VAL A 1051 16.02 -28.14 34.64
CA VAL A 1051 16.96 -27.01 34.46
C VAL A 1051 18.41 -27.51 34.30
N MET A 1052 18.72 -28.71 34.79
CA MET A 1052 20.03 -29.33 34.60
C MET A 1052 20.29 -29.79 33.15
N ASN A 1053 19.26 -29.95 32.29
CA ASN A 1053 19.44 -30.47 30.93
C ASN A 1053 20.34 -29.56 30.07
N PRO A 1054 20.10 -28.23 29.97
CA PRO A 1054 21.05 -27.32 29.34
C PRO A 1054 22.43 -27.35 29.98
N ILE A 1055 22.52 -27.45 31.32
CA ILE A 1055 23.79 -27.46 32.04
C ILE A 1055 24.64 -28.67 31.61
N ILE A 1056 24.06 -29.88 31.63
CA ILE A 1056 24.73 -31.11 31.18
C ILE A 1056 25.15 -30.98 29.71
N GLN A 1057 24.27 -30.44 28.86
CA GLN A 1057 24.57 -30.26 27.44
C GLN A 1057 25.79 -29.36 27.23
N TYR A 1058 25.81 -28.16 27.82
CA TYR A 1058 26.93 -27.22 27.67
C TYR A 1058 28.21 -27.76 28.30
N THR A 1059 28.14 -28.42 29.46
CA THR A 1059 29.33 -29.03 30.09
C THR A 1059 29.90 -30.15 29.23
N VAL A 1060 29.06 -31.07 28.73
CA VAL A 1060 29.51 -32.17 27.85
C VAL A 1060 30.08 -31.60 26.55
N PHE A 1061 29.42 -30.60 25.96
CA PHE A 1061 29.92 -29.90 24.77
C PHE A 1061 31.30 -29.29 25.00
N GLU A 1062 31.49 -28.54 26.09
CA GLU A 1062 32.78 -27.90 26.42
C GLU A 1062 33.88 -28.93 26.68
N GLN A 1063 33.59 -30.02 27.40
CA GLN A 1063 34.57 -31.08 27.66
C GLN A 1063 34.98 -31.80 26.36
N LEU A 1064 34.01 -32.15 25.50
CA LEU A 1064 34.28 -32.79 24.21
C LEU A 1064 35.04 -31.86 23.26
N LYS A 1065 34.66 -30.57 23.21
CA LYS A 1065 35.36 -29.55 22.44
C LYS A 1065 36.82 -29.41 22.91
N ASN A 1066 37.03 -29.26 24.22
CA ASN A 1066 38.37 -29.11 24.80
C ASN A 1066 39.24 -30.34 24.57
N PHE A 1067 38.65 -31.54 24.66
CA PHE A 1067 39.32 -32.80 24.33
C PHE A 1067 39.73 -32.85 22.84
N LEU A 1068 38.83 -32.52 21.93
CA LEU A 1068 39.09 -32.54 20.49
C LEU A 1068 40.15 -31.52 20.07
N VAL A 1069 40.10 -30.30 20.62
CA VAL A 1069 41.10 -29.25 20.39
C VAL A 1069 42.46 -29.68 20.95
N LYS A 1070 42.53 -30.23 22.16
CA LYS A 1070 43.78 -30.73 22.74
C LYS A 1070 44.38 -31.86 21.90
N SER A 1071 43.56 -32.83 21.48
CA SER A 1071 44.01 -33.99 20.68
C SER A 1071 44.53 -33.56 19.30
N ARG A 1072 43.81 -32.69 18.57
CA ARG A 1072 44.24 -32.20 17.25
C ARG A 1072 45.42 -31.24 17.35
N THR A 1073 45.48 -30.39 18.38
CA THR A 1073 46.61 -29.48 18.63
C THR A 1073 47.88 -30.26 19.00
N ALA A 1074 47.77 -31.33 19.79
CA ALA A 1074 48.90 -32.21 20.10
C ALA A 1074 49.44 -32.90 18.83
N LYS A 1075 48.57 -33.36 17.93
CA LYS A 1075 48.97 -33.93 16.63
C LYS A 1075 49.66 -32.90 15.72
N LEU A 1076 49.16 -31.67 15.65
CA LEU A 1076 49.78 -30.59 14.87
C LEU A 1076 51.15 -30.16 15.42
N ARG A 1077 51.31 -30.15 16.75
CA ARG A 1077 52.59 -29.87 17.41
C ARG A 1077 53.60 -31.00 17.22
N ALA A 1078 53.15 -32.26 17.22
CA ALA A 1078 53.98 -33.42 16.88
C ALA A 1078 54.44 -33.42 15.41
N GLY A 1079 53.71 -32.75 14.52
CA GLY A 1079 54.04 -32.58 13.09
C GLY A 1079 54.94 -31.37 12.76
N GLY A 1080 55.52 -30.68 13.76
CA GLY A 1080 56.51 -29.62 13.56
C GLY A 1080 56.02 -28.17 13.71
N ALA A 1081 54.72 -27.93 13.91
CA ALA A 1081 54.17 -26.57 14.07
C ALA A 1081 54.14 -26.12 15.55
N LYS A 1082 55.19 -25.40 16.00
CA LYS A 1082 55.38 -25.03 17.42
C LYS A 1082 54.32 -24.08 18.00
N HIS A 1083 53.55 -23.34 17.18
CA HIS A 1083 52.57 -22.33 17.63
C HIS A 1083 51.13 -22.53 17.13
N ALA A 1084 50.81 -23.64 16.45
CA ALA A 1084 49.46 -23.84 15.92
C ALA A 1084 48.46 -24.29 17.00
N VAL A 1085 47.24 -23.73 16.96
CA VAL A 1085 46.06 -24.18 17.73
C VAL A 1085 45.02 -24.69 16.74
N ALA A 1086 44.44 -25.86 16.99
CA ALA A 1086 43.47 -26.46 16.09
C ALA A 1086 42.18 -25.63 16.01
N VAL A 1087 41.82 -25.19 14.79
CA VAL A 1087 40.54 -24.52 14.50
C VAL A 1087 39.48 -25.58 14.20
N LEU A 1088 38.30 -25.46 14.83
CA LEU A 1088 37.16 -26.37 14.67
C LEU A 1088 36.28 -25.96 13.48
N SER A 1089 35.92 -26.93 12.63
CA SER A 1089 35.02 -26.72 11.49
C SER A 1089 33.56 -26.63 11.93
N ASP A 1090 32.69 -26.08 11.07
CA ASP A 1090 31.25 -25.96 11.34
C ASP A 1090 30.59 -27.34 11.56
N TRP A 1091 31.07 -28.36 10.84
CA TRP A 1091 30.65 -29.75 11.04
C TRP A 1091 31.09 -30.31 12.40
N ASP A 1092 32.27 -29.93 12.91
CA ASP A 1092 32.69 -30.33 14.26
C ASP A 1092 31.74 -29.76 15.32
N TYR A 1093 31.33 -28.49 15.20
CA TYR A 1093 30.36 -27.87 16.11
C TYR A 1093 28.97 -28.53 16.01
N PHE A 1094 28.54 -28.88 14.81
CA PHE A 1094 27.28 -29.61 14.57
C PHE A 1094 27.26 -30.96 15.30
N PHE A 1095 28.28 -31.80 15.10
CA PHE A 1095 28.34 -33.14 15.71
C PHE A 1095 28.58 -33.08 17.22
N LEU A 1096 29.41 -32.15 17.71
CA LEU A 1096 29.60 -31.94 19.15
C LEU A 1096 28.31 -31.46 19.82
N GLY A 1097 27.56 -30.56 19.16
CA GLY A 1097 26.23 -30.10 19.60
C GLY A 1097 25.20 -31.24 19.63
N ALA A 1098 25.20 -32.10 18.61
CA ALA A 1098 24.33 -33.26 18.54
C ALA A 1098 24.62 -34.28 19.66
N LEU A 1099 25.90 -34.65 19.83
CA LEU A 1099 26.32 -35.67 20.81
C LEU A 1099 26.09 -35.20 22.25
N SER A 1100 26.40 -33.93 22.54
CA SER A 1100 26.14 -33.35 23.86
C SER A 1100 24.64 -33.30 24.20
N LYS A 1101 23.78 -32.98 23.22
CA LYS A 1101 22.33 -32.98 23.43
C LYS A 1101 21.76 -34.38 23.61
N LEU A 1102 22.32 -35.37 22.91
CA LEU A 1102 21.94 -36.78 23.06
C LEU A 1102 22.20 -37.24 24.49
N VAL A 1103 23.41 -37.01 25.03
CA VAL A 1103 23.76 -37.38 26.41
C VAL A 1103 22.86 -36.66 27.44
N ALA A 1104 22.63 -35.35 27.25
CA ALA A 1104 21.81 -34.56 28.17
C ALA A 1104 20.32 -34.98 28.13
N THR A 1105 19.78 -35.22 26.94
CA THR A 1105 18.36 -35.58 26.79
C THR A 1105 18.12 -37.01 27.25
N SER A 1106 18.99 -37.96 26.92
CA SER A 1106 18.86 -39.36 27.36
C SER A 1106 18.91 -39.49 28.88
N SER A 1107 19.81 -38.76 29.55
CA SER A 1107 19.93 -38.82 31.02
C SER A 1107 18.76 -38.16 31.76
N THR A 1108 18.16 -37.11 31.18
CA THR A 1108 17.06 -36.37 31.81
C THR A 1108 15.67 -36.80 31.32
N TYR A 1109 15.58 -37.70 30.35
CA TYR A 1109 14.32 -38.13 29.73
C TYR A 1109 13.28 -38.67 30.73
N PRO A 1110 13.63 -39.49 31.74
CA PRO A 1110 12.66 -39.96 32.73
C PRO A 1110 11.91 -38.83 33.43
N TYR A 1111 12.59 -37.72 33.74
CA TYR A 1111 11.98 -36.53 34.33
C TYR A 1111 11.10 -35.75 33.34
N ILE A 1112 11.43 -35.76 32.04
CA ILE A 1112 10.59 -35.18 30.98
C ILE A 1112 9.24 -35.91 30.91
N VAL A 1113 9.25 -37.25 31.01
CA VAL A 1113 8.03 -38.05 30.99
C VAL A 1113 7.13 -37.75 32.20
N VAL A 1114 7.70 -37.70 33.40
CA VAL A 1114 6.95 -37.38 34.63
C VAL A 1114 6.38 -35.96 34.58
N LYS A 1115 7.17 -34.97 34.12
CA LYS A 1115 6.70 -33.58 33.91
C LYS A 1115 5.47 -33.55 33.00
N ASN A 1116 5.57 -34.17 31.83
CA ASN A 1116 4.52 -34.11 30.81
C ASN A 1116 3.23 -34.80 31.28
N ARG A 1117 3.32 -35.90 32.04
CA ARG A 1117 2.14 -36.58 32.61
C ARG A 1117 1.43 -35.74 33.67
N LEU A 1118 2.20 -35.06 34.53
CA LEU A 1118 1.66 -34.16 35.57
C LEU A 1118 1.02 -32.89 34.97
N GLN A 1119 1.65 -32.28 33.96
CA GLN A 1119 1.12 -31.08 33.29
C GLN A 1119 -0.11 -31.39 32.42
N ALA A 1120 -0.22 -32.61 31.91
CA ALA A 1120 -1.39 -33.08 31.16
C ALA A 1120 -2.62 -33.40 32.03
N GLY A 1121 -2.49 -33.36 33.37
CA GLY A 1121 -3.61 -33.58 34.29
C GLY A 1121 -4.21 -34.99 34.22
N GLN A 1122 -3.44 -36.01 33.85
CA GLN A 1122 -3.93 -37.39 33.78
C GLN A 1122 -4.33 -37.89 35.18
N ALA A 1123 -5.52 -38.50 35.32
CA ALA A 1123 -6.07 -38.95 36.60
C ALA A 1123 -5.13 -39.92 37.37
N HIS A 1124 -4.39 -40.77 36.66
CA HIS A 1124 -3.37 -41.65 37.25
C HIS A 1124 -2.12 -40.90 37.72
N ALA A 1125 -1.76 -39.79 37.07
CA ALA A 1125 -0.57 -39.01 37.40
C ALA A 1125 -0.76 -38.06 38.60
N GLN A 1126 -2.01 -37.72 38.93
CA GLN A 1126 -2.34 -36.94 40.14
C GLN A 1126 -2.01 -37.69 41.45
N ARG A 1127 -1.72 -39.00 41.38
CA ARG A 1127 -1.33 -39.82 42.54
C ARG A 1127 0.16 -39.67 42.92
N TYR A 1128 0.99 -39.07 42.07
CA TYR A 1128 2.42 -38.91 42.36
C TYR A 1128 2.65 -37.86 43.44
N LYS A 1129 3.27 -38.26 44.56
CA LYS A 1129 3.58 -37.34 45.67
C LYS A 1129 4.84 -36.51 45.42
N SER A 1130 5.73 -36.99 44.56
CA SER A 1130 6.97 -36.29 44.17
C SER A 1130 7.45 -36.74 42.79
N ALA A 1131 8.44 -36.04 42.23
CA ALA A 1131 9.07 -36.42 40.97
C ALA A 1131 9.69 -37.83 41.03
N LEU A 1132 10.33 -38.19 42.15
CA LEU A 1132 10.95 -39.50 42.36
C LEU A 1132 9.90 -40.58 42.57
N ASP A 1133 8.84 -40.28 43.31
CA ASP A 1133 7.69 -41.18 43.50
C ASP A 1133 7.00 -41.49 42.16
N GLY A 1134 6.88 -40.49 41.27
CA GLY A 1134 6.38 -40.69 39.92
C GLY A 1134 7.26 -41.60 39.06
N ILE A 1135 8.59 -41.46 39.13
CA ILE A 1135 9.53 -42.35 38.42
C ILE A 1135 9.42 -43.79 38.95
N LEU A 1136 9.42 -43.96 40.29
CA LEU A 1136 9.34 -45.28 40.92
C LEU A 1136 8.00 -45.97 40.65
N THR A 1137 6.91 -45.20 40.63
CA THR A 1137 5.57 -45.73 40.31
C THR A 1137 5.49 -46.17 38.84
N ILE A 1138 5.99 -45.36 37.90
CA ILE A 1138 6.04 -45.75 36.48
C ILE A 1138 6.94 -46.98 36.28
N LEU A 1139 8.08 -47.04 36.96
CA LEU A 1139 8.98 -48.18 36.89
C LEU A 1139 8.32 -49.47 37.42
N LYS A 1140 7.48 -49.36 38.46
CA LYS A 1140 6.77 -50.49 39.06
C LYS A 1140 5.55 -50.93 38.23
N GLU A 1141 4.82 -50.01 37.63
CA GLU A 1141 3.57 -50.28 36.90
C GLU A 1141 3.78 -50.53 35.39
N GLU A 1142 4.71 -49.82 34.75
CA GLU A 1142 4.93 -49.84 33.29
C GLU A 1142 6.34 -50.31 32.89
N GLY A 1143 7.22 -50.57 33.86
CA GLY A 1143 8.60 -50.96 33.62
C GLY A 1143 9.48 -49.84 33.05
N ILE A 1144 10.70 -50.22 32.62
CA ILE A 1144 11.68 -49.28 32.04
C ILE A 1144 11.18 -48.67 30.72
N GLU A 1145 10.39 -49.43 29.96
CA GLU A 1145 9.78 -48.96 28.71
C GLU A 1145 8.83 -47.77 28.93
N GLY A 1146 8.08 -47.76 30.04
CA GLY A 1146 7.22 -46.64 30.44
C GLY A 1146 7.96 -45.32 30.68
N LEU A 1147 9.20 -45.38 31.19
CA LEU A 1147 10.05 -44.21 31.43
C LEU A 1147 10.69 -43.63 30.16
N TYR A 1148 10.84 -44.45 29.11
CA TYR A 1148 11.43 -44.03 27.83
C TYR A 1148 10.42 -43.99 26.68
N LYS A 1149 9.13 -44.11 26.98
CA LYS A 1149 8.06 -44.03 25.99
C LYS A 1149 8.09 -42.69 25.25
N GLY A 1150 8.18 -42.75 23.91
CA GLY A 1150 8.26 -41.57 23.04
C GLY A 1150 9.65 -40.96 22.82
N VAL A 1151 10.71 -41.57 23.37
CA VAL A 1151 12.08 -41.01 23.37
C VAL A 1151 12.61 -40.69 21.98
N GLY A 1152 12.31 -41.51 20.97
CA GLY A 1152 12.79 -41.31 19.60
C GLY A 1152 12.36 -39.98 18.97
N SER A 1153 11.09 -39.60 19.18
CA SER A 1153 10.55 -38.33 18.68
C SER A 1153 11.21 -37.11 19.33
N LYS A 1154 11.43 -37.19 20.65
CA LYS A 1154 12.03 -36.10 21.41
C LYS A 1154 13.52 -35.96 21.16
N LEU A 1155 14.24 -37.07 21.04
CA LEU A 1155 15.67 -37.07 20.69
C LEU A 1155 15.88 -36.50 19.29
N THR A 1156 15.10 -36.92 18.29
CA THR A 1156 15.22 -36.40 16.93
C THR A 1156 15.02 -34.88 16.90
N GLN A 1157 13.96 -34.39 17.57
CA GLN A 1157 13.73 -32.95 17.71
C GLN A 1157 14.89 -32.24 18.41
N SER A 1158 15.25 -32.69 19.62
CA SER A 1158 16.16 -31.94 20.50
C SER A 1158 17.59 -31.93 19.94
N VAL A 1159 18.06 -33.08 19.45
CA VAL A 1159 19.41 -33.28 18.90
C VAL A 1159 19.59 -32.45 17.63
N LEU A 1160 18.63 -32.49 16.70
CA LEU A 1160 18.71 -31.72 15.45
C LEU A 1160 18.66 -30.21 15.71
N THR A 1161 17.77 -29.77 16.62
CA THR A 1161 17.69 -28.35 17.00
C THR A 1161 18.99 -27.86 17.60
N ALA A 1162 19.60 -28.64 18.50
CA ALA A 1162 20.90 -28.30 19.10
C ALA A 1162 22.03 -28.28 18.07
N ALA A 1163 22.09 -29.27 17.18
CA ALA A 1163 23.14 -29.37 16.16
C ALA A 1163 23.14 -28.14 15.24
N ILE A 1164 21.96 -27.69 14.81
CA ILE A 1164 21.78 -26.49 13.99
C ILE A 1164 22.09 -25.23 14.80
N LEU A 1165 21.62 -25.15 16.05
CA LEU A 1165 21.85 -23.98 16.91
C LEU A 1165 23.35 -23.71 17.13
N PHE A 1166 24.14 -24.73 17.47
CA PHE A 1166 25.58 -24.56 17.71
C PHE A 1166 26.36 -24.23 16.43
N ALA A 1167 25.96 -24.78 15.28
CA ALA A 1167 26.55 -24.43 13.99
C ALA A 1167 26.20 -22.99 13.57
N GLY A 1168 24.93 -22.61 13.75
CA GLY A 1168 24.42 -21.27 13.42
C GLY A 1168 24.98 -20.18 14.34
N GLN A 1169 25.06 -20.43 15.65
CA GLN A 1169 25.55 -19.48 16.63
C GLN A 1169 26.99 -19.02 16.33
N LYS A 1170 27.86 -19.92 15.86
CA LYS A 1170 29.23 -19.58 15.44
C LYS A 1170 29.23 -18.62 14.24
N ARG A 1171 28.49 -18.95 13.17
CA ARG A 1171 28.42 -18.10 11.97
C ARG A 1171 27.83 -16.74 12.27
N ILE A 1172 26.73 -16.70 13.03
CA ILE A 1172 26.10 -15.44 13.44
C ILE A 1172 27.09 -14.61 14.26
N TYR A 1173 27.77 -15.20 15.23
CA TYR A 1173 28.78 -14.50 16.02
C TYR A 1173 29.93 -13.95 15.17
N GLU A 1174 30.45 -14.72 14.21
CA GLU A 1174 31.52 -14.27 13.30
C GLU A 1174 31.05 -13.17 12.34
N MET A 1175 29.81 -13.26 11.83
CA MET A 1175 29.20 -12.22 11.00
C MET A 1175 28.99 -10.93 11.80
N THR A 1176 28.41 -11.03 13.00
CA THR A 1176 28.20 -9.88 13.90
C THR A 1176 29.53 -9.24 14.27
N LYS A 1177 30.57 -10.03 14.56
CA LYS A 1177 31.91 -9.52 14.87
C LYS A 1177 32.54 -8.80 13.68
N LYS A 1178 32.38 -9.32 12.45
CA LYS A 1178 32.83 -8.64 11.22
C LYS A 1178 32.06 -7.35 10.95
N ALA A 1179 30.76 -7.36 11.18
CA ALA A 1179 29.90 -6.19 11.01
C ALA A 1179 30.18 -5.08 12.05
N LEU A 1180 30.50 -5.44 13.30
CA LEU A 1180 30.86 -4.48 14.35
C LEU A 1180 32.34 -4.05 14.34
N ALA A 1181 33.24 -4.77 13.67
CA ALA A 1181 34.65 -4.41 13.58
C ALA A 1181 34.90 -2.96 13.11
N PRO A 1182 34.24 -2.43 12.06
CA PRO A 1182 34.41 -1.02 11.65
C PRO A 1182 33.80 -0.01 12.63
N VAL A 1183 32.83 -0.41 13.46
CA VAL A 1183 32.16 0.47 14.44
C VAL A 1183 33.00 0.63 15.72
N ILE A 1184 33.77 -0.39 16.09
CA ILE A 1184 34.65 -0.39 17.27
C ILE A 1184 36.05 0.20 16.95
N ALA A 1185 36.42 0.26 15.67
CA ALA A 1185 37.68 0.85 15.21
C ALA A 1185 37.64 2.38 15.05
N LYS A 1186 36.46 3.00 15.17
CA LYS A 1186 36.26 4.44 15.40
C LYS A 1186 36.02 4.67 16.88
#